data_AF-A0A523RZ80-F1
#
_entry.id   AF-A0A523RZ80-F1
#
_cell.length_a   1.000
_cell.length_b   1.000
_cell.length_c   1.000
_cell.angle_alpha   90.00
_cell.angle_beta   90.00
_cell.angle_gamma   90.00
#
_symmetry.space_group_name_H-M   'P 1'
#
loop_
_entity.id
_entity.type
_entity.pdbx_description
1 polymer ?
#
loop_
_entity_poly.entity_id
_entity_poly.type
_entity_poly.pdbx_seq_one_letter_code
_entity_poly.pdbx_strand_id
1 'polypeptide(L)'
;MTPRVYVIAMTKKKGVPKTKSKVIRTLFSQAESDLQHVTKGNSIPDEIGTFGESREFVVYELAKSMENAIESLEKANSANKVLLEIYTDVREETSKSDILQSMTLCLYGLILGNYNEEDFRYLYRYSLKHVRNQNKIEDWLRKALVMLAAVQHDDVKEIMSEIRIWLQFLGAPFFTPESFVKHGEELGVDIKSVIESEELKLVDALTRHPQYLREAVEGRPFLEMYNACKDWTPDALLSDILSIIREKAYEGAQEVIRPDMNVAQSFDAVKGHFEKTQFQSHKKAVMPIRLQELPSPPPGDAVDPVIFELIPQKLRMGLLPSVAYSRKTKSIEIIFLGGPRIGRSGILIKIDTGGILLDFGISVANHRIPEWVPELEMIDTVLVSHGHLDHLGGLPILFDKFKGKWCSVGPTGGIAKILLSDAQKVGTPAPPRKYDKLDLVSRFKEDNVNKVFANHVGLEYGTSHEVSPGIVVTPIDACHIPGSAAYSIDIEGTKILYTGDFNIDESVLFPGAALPTDADYVIFDGTYWGRDDFDRKKVSENISNIIANHGPIVIPSFAVGRSQEMLTILENLGITKNRNVMVAGMANRVTNLVGVQGNWDSMKKNKVHLDKDDILVAGGGMLGGGLARHHFNEQRNNPDAAIILCGYLAPRTPGWNLLHGYEPHDCKLEYARLSAHSSASNLQRYIESCSGKRILVHTPIEKAPKGIIMPEYRERIIIKT
;
A
#
# COMPACT_ATOMS: atom_id res chain seq x y z
N MET A 1 -0.06 -16.47 -15.55
CA MET A 1 -1.15 -16.25 -14.57
C MET A 1 -0.74 -15.09 -13.67
N THR A 2 -1.37 -13.93 -13.85
CA THR A 2 -1.07 -12.71 -13.08
C THR A 2 -1.62 -12.85 -11.66
N PRO A 3 -0.83 -12.59 -10.59
CA PRO A 3 -1.37 -12.47 -9.24
C PRO A 3 -2.35 -11.30 -9.21
N ARG A 4 -3.62 -11.58 -8.89
CA ARG A 4 -4.64 -10.57 -8.63
C ARG A 4 -4.26 -9.82 -7.36
N VAL A 5 -3.54 -8.72 -7.51
CA VAL A 5 -3.22 -7.83 -6.39
C VAL A 5 -4.35 -6.81 -6.34
N TYR A 6 -5.27 -7.02 -5.39
CA TYR A 6 -6.50 -6.27 -5.15
C TYR A 6 -7.58 -6.43 -6.22
N VAL A 7 -8.58 -7.26 -5.96
CA VAL A 7 -9.72 -7.34 -6.86
C VAL A 7 -11.04 -7.33 -6.08
N ILE A 8 -11.72 -6.20 -6.23
CA ILE A 8 -13.17 -6.09 -6.35
C ILE A 8 -13.63 -7.19 -7.28
N ALA A 9 -14.18 -8.28 -6.73
CA ALA A 9 -14.49 -9.46 -7.51
C ALA A 9 -15.58 -9.19 -8.57
N MET A 10 -15.19 -8.64 -9.73
CA MET A 10 -15.93 -8.84 -10.96
C MET A 10 -15.85 -10.34 -11.24
N THR A 11 -16.91 -11.08 -10.88
CA THR A 11 -17.11 -12.44 -11.38
C THR A 11 -16.95 -12.37 -12.89
N LYS A 12 -16.02 -13.14 -13.49
CA LYS A 12 -15.87 -13.26 -14.94
C LYS A 12 -17.20 -13.71 -15.53
N LYS A 13 -18.06 -12.76 -15.92
CA LYS A 13 -19.34 -13.01 -16.58
C LYS A 13 -19.08 -12.84 -18.06
N LYS A 14 -19.03 -13.96 -18.80
CA LYS A 14 -19.10 -13.91 -20.27
C LYS A 14 -20.54 -13.58 -20.66
N GLY A 15 -20.73 -12.62 -21.56
CA GLY A 15 -22.04 -12.20 -22.07
C GLY A 15 -22.74 -11.12 -21.25
N VAL A 16 -24.01 -10.87 -21.57
CA VAL A 16 -24.79 -9.74 -21.04
C VAL A 16 -24.89 -9.79 -19.50
N PRO A 17 -24.53 -8.71 -18.79
CA PRO A 17 -24.62 -8.66 -17.34
C PRO A 17 -26.08 -8.70 -16.86
N LYS A 18 -26.32 -9.50 -15.81
CA LYS A 18 -27.60 -9.52 -15.09
C LYS A 18 -27.64 -8.38 -14.08
N THR A 19 -28.49 -7.39 -14.31
CA THR A 19 -28.68 -6.20 -13.45
C THR A 19 -30.15 -5.76 -13.43
N LYS A 20 -30.61 -5.19 -12.30
CA LYS A 20 -31.92 -4.54 -12.20
C LYS A 20 -31.98 -3.18 -12.89
N SER A 21 -30.84 -2.51 -13.13
CA SER A 21 -30.82 -1.27 -13.89
C SER A 21 -31.40 -1.50 -15.28
N LYS A 22 -32.55 -0.87 -15.56
CA LYS A 22 -33.20 -0.96 -16.88
C LYS A 22 -32.31 -0.34 -17.96
N VAL A 23 -31.57 0.72 -17.64
CA VAL A 23 -30.68 1.42 -18.57
C VAL A 23 -29.51 0.51 -18.97
N ILE A 24 -28.79 -0.04 -17.98
CA ILE A 24 -27.63 -0.91 -18.24
C ILE A 24 -28.08 -2.19 -18.95
N ARG A 25 -29.19 -2.80 -18.52
CA ARG A 25 -29.75 -3.98 -19.20
C ARG A 25 -30.08 -3.68 -20.66
N THR A 26 -30.72 -2.54 -20.94
CA THR A 26 -31.07 -2.16 -22.32
C THR A 26 -29.82 -1.93 -23.17
N LEU A 27 -28.78 -1.28 -22.62
CA LEU A 27 -27.51 -1.07 -23.31
C LEU A 27 -26.89 -2.40 -23.79
N PHE A 28 -26.72 -3.37 -22.89
CA PHE A 28 -26.09 -4.64 -23.25
C PHE A 28 -26.99 -5.55 -24.09
N SER A 29 -28.31 -5.56 -23.88
CA SER A 29 -29.24 -6.28 -24.76
C SER A 29 -29.27 -5.69 -26.16
N GLN A 30 -29.17 -4.36 -26.29
CA GLN A 30 -29.04 -3.72 -27.59
C GLN A 30 -27.72 -4.07 -28.26
N ALA A 31 -26.61 -4.10 -27.52
CA ALA A 31 -25.31 -4.52 -28.06
C ALA A 31 -25.33 -5.98 -28.55
N GLU A 32 -26.07 -6.87 -27.88
CA GLU A 32 -26.27 -8.25 -28.35
C GLU A 32 -27.05 -8.30 -29.67
N SER A 33 -28.09 -7.47 -29.83
CA SER A 33 -28.81 -7.33 -31.10
C SER A 33 -27.92 -6.78 -32.21
N ASP A 34 -27.16 -5.72 -31.92
CA ASP A 34 -26.23 -5.09 -32.86
C ASP A 34 -25.14 -6.07 -33.31
N LEU A 35 -24.61 -6.86 -32.38
CA LEU A 35 -23.67 -7.93 -32.68
C LEU A 35 -24.23 -8.88 -33.74
N GLN A 36 -25.49 -9.32 -33.61
CA GLN A 36 -26.15 -10.17 -34.61
C GLN A 36 -26.31 -9.48 -35.97
N HIS A 37 -26.58 -8.18 -36.00
CA HIS A 37 -26.66 -7.41 -37.25
C HIS A 37 -25.32 -7.30 -37.96
N VAL A 38 -24.26 -7.01 -37.20
CA VAL A 38 -22.89 -6.87 -37.71
C VAL A 38 -22.34 -8.21 -38.20
N THR A 39 -22.63 -9.30 -37.50
CA THR A 39 -22.24 -10.65 -37.96
C THR A 39 -22.92 -11.02 -39.30
N LYS A 40 -24.02 -10.36 -39.66
CA LYS A 40 -24.71 -10.50 -40.95
C LYS A 40 -24.22 -9.48 -42.01
N GLY A 41 -23.15 -8.73 -41.73
CA GLY A 41 -22.55 -7.76 -42.64
C GLY A 41 -23.23 -6.38 -42.66
N ASN A 42 -24.11 -6.07 -41.70
CA ASN A 42 -24.76 -4.75 -41.61
C ASN A 42 -23.96 -3.79 -40.72
N SER A 43 -24.09 -2.49 -40.97
CA SER A 43 -23.52 -1.45 -40.11
C SER A 43 -24.40 -1.19 -38.87
N ILE A 44 -23.77 -0.71 -37.80
CA ILE A 44 -24.47 -0.21 -36.61
C ILE A 44 -24.89 1.25 -36.88
N PRO A 45 -26.12 1.67 -36.50
CA PRO A 45 -26.53 3.07 -36.55
C PRO A 45 -25.54 3.99 -35.80
N ASP A 46 -25.30 5.19 -36.33
CA ASP A 46 -24.39 6.17 -35.71
C ASP A 46 -25.04 6.89 -34.52
N GLU A 47 -25.38 6.11 -33.51
CA GLU A 47 -25.91 6.57 -32.24
C GLU A 47 -24.83 6.51 -31.16
N ILE A 48 -24.97 7.42 -30.19
CA ILE A 48 -24.04 7.52 -29.06
C ILE A 48 -24.44 6.60 -27.91
N GLY A 49 -23.44 6.01 -27.27
CA GLY A 49 -23.57 5.20 -26.09
C GLY A 49 -23.65 6.04 -24.81
N THR A 50 -23.47 5.37 -23.66
CA THR A 50 -23.85 5.93 -22.36
C THR A 50 -22.86 6.98 -21.85
N PHE A 51 -21.63 6.98 -22.34
CA PHE A 51 -20.57 7.94 -22.04
C PHE A 51 -20.28 8.90 -23.22
N GLY A 52 -21.14 8.91 -24.25
CA GLY A 52 -20.95 9.73 -25.45
C GLY A 52 -20.02 9.12 -26.51
N GLU A 53 -19.66 7.86 -26.34
CA GLU A 53 -18.89 7.01 -27.27
C GLU A 53 -19.75 6.44 -28.40
N SER A 54 -19.14 5.78 -29.39
CA SER A 54 -19.89 5.00 -30.37
C SER A 54 -20.40 3.69 -29.76
N ARG A 55 -21.63 3.28 -30.11
CA ARG A 55 -22.19 1.96 -29.75
C ARG A 55 -21.31 0.78 -30.17
N GLU A 56 -20.43 0.95 -31.16
CA GLU A 56 -19.46 -0.07 -31.56
C GLU A 56 -18.61 -0.59 -30.39
N PHE A 57 -18.38 0.22 -29.35
CA PHE A 57 -17.46 -0.13 -28.26
C PHE A 57 -17.98 -1.29 -27.41
N VAL A 58 -19.26 -1.24 -27.02
CA VAL A 58 -19.90 -2.32 -26.25
C VAL A 58 -19.97 -3.59 -27.10
N VAL A 59 -20.30 -3.44 -28.39
CA VAL A 59 -20.38 -4.56 -29.34
C VAL A 59 -19.03 -5.22 -29.55
N TYR A 60 -17.97 -4.42 -29.69
CA TYR A 60 -16.60 -4.89 -29.86
C TYR A 60 -16.13 -5.75 -28.68
N GLU A 61 -16.31 -5.25 -27.46
CA GLU A 61 -15.93 -6.01 -26.26
C GLU A 61 -16.85 -7.22 -26.04
N LEU A 62 -18.14 -7.14 -26.40
CA LEU A 62 -19.03 -8.28 -26.34
C LEU A 62 -18.60 -9.39 -27.31
N ALA A 63 -18.28 -9.04 -28.56
CA ALA A 63 -17.76 -9.95 -29.57
C ALA A 63 -16.48 -10.64 -29.10
N LYS A 64 -15.54 -9.86 -28.54
CA LYS A 64 -14.28 -10.37 -27.97
C LYS A 64 -14.52 -11.35 -26.82
N SER A 65 -15.49 -11.08 -25.95
CA SER A 65 -15.83 -11.98 -24.82
C SER A 65 -16.43 -13.32 -25.28
N MET A 66 -17.04 -13.31 -26.47
CA MET A 66 -17.63 -14.47 -27.15
C MET A 66 -16.66 -15.14 -28.15
N GLU A 67 -15.42 -14.65 -28.25
CA GLU A 67 -14.40 -15.15 -29.18
C GLU A 67 -14.81 -15.02 -30.67
N ASN A 68 -15.66 -14.03 -30.97
CA ASN A 68 -16.06 -13.69 -32.34
C ASN A 68 -15.10 -12.65 -32.94
N ALA A 69 -14.57 -12.92 -34.13
CA ALA A 69 -13.78 -11.94 -34.89
C ALA A 69 -14.70 -11.02 -35.69
N ILE A 70 -14.60 -9.70 -35.47
CA ILE A 70 -15.39 -8.69 -36.19
C ILE A 70 -14.48 -7.56 -36.64
N GLU A 71 -14.26 -7.47 -37.94
CA GLU A 71 -13.39 -6.45 -38.55
C GLU A 71 -14.14 -5.15 -38.89
N SER A 72 -15.46 -5.20 -39.01
CA SER A 72 -16.31 -4.09 -39.50
C SER A 72 -16.64 -3.00 -38.46
N LEU A 73 -15.96 -2.96 -37.31
CA LEU A 73 -16.17 -1.99 -36.23
C LEU A 73 -15.03 -0.96 -36.23
N GLU A 74 -14.99 -0.08 -37.23
CA GLU A 74 -13.88 0.85 -37.45
C GLU A 74 -13.60 1.80 -36.27
N LYS A 75 -14.64 2.35 -35.64
CA LYS A 75 -14.48 3.28 -34.51
C LYS A 75 -13.94 2.55 -33.28
N ALA A 76 -14.47 1.36 -32.98
CA ALA A 76 -13.97 0.55 -31.88
C ALA A 76 -12.54 0.03 -32.12
N ASN A 77 -12.22 -0.39 -33.35
CA ASN A 77 -10.87 -0.81 -33.74
C ASN A 77 -9.87 0.33 -33.60
N SER A 78 -10.23 1.54 -34.01
CA SER A 78 -9.41 2.74 -33.82
C SER A 78 -9.16 3.02 -32.34
N ALA A 79 -10.22 3.02 -31.51
CA ALA A 79 -10.09 3.21 -30.06
C ALA A 79 -9.28 2.10 -29.38
N ASN A 80 -9.42 0.84 -29.81
CA ASN A 80 -8.63 -0.27 -29.31
C ASN A 80 -7.14 -0.13 -29.66
N LYS A 81 -6.82 0.35 -30.88
CA LYS A 81 -5.44 0.66 -31.26
C LYS A 81 -4.83 1.70 -30.32
N VAL A 82 -5.56 2.78 -30.06
CA VAL A 82 -5.13 3.83 -29.11
C VAL A 82 -4.95 3.26 -27.70
N LEU A 83 -5.90 2.43 -27.23
CA LEU A 83 -5.83 1.78 -25.94
C LEU A 83 -4.54 0.94 -25.81
N LEU A 84 -4.20 0.16 -26.83
CA LEU A 84 -2.96 -0.62 -26.87
C LEU A 84 -1.73 0.29 -26.87
N GLU A 85 -1.71 1.35 -27.68
CA GLU A 85 -0.61 2.33 -27.70
C GLU A 85 -0.39 3.00 -26.33
N ILE A 86 -1.47 3.27 -25.59
CA ILE A 86 -1.40 3.79 -24.21
C ILE A 86 -0.75 2.76 -23.28
N TYR A 87 -1.16 1.49 -23.35
CA TYR A 87 -0.56 0.45 -22.51
C TYR A 87 0.93 0.26 -22.78
N THR A 88 1.38 0.50 -24.00
CA THR A 88 2.77 0.29 -24.40
C THR A 88 3.63 1.54 -24.27
N ASP A 89 3.05 2.67 -23.84
CA ASP A 89 3.74 3.96 -23.68
C ASP A 89 4.50 4.40 -24.95
N VAL A 90 3.97 4.04 -26.13
CA VAL A 90 4.60 4.35 -27.44
C VAL A 90 4.09 5.67 -28.02
N ARG A 91 3.04 6.24 -27.43
CA ARG A 91 2.38 7.43 -27.93
C ARG A 91 2.87 8.67 -27.23
N GLU A 92 3.39 9.63 -28.00
CA GLU A 92 3.91 10.90 -27.48
C GLU A 92 2.79 11.83 -27.00
N GLU A 93 1.70 11.93 -27.76
CA GLU A 93 0.55 12.76 -27.43
C GLU A 93 -0.78 11.99 -27.58
N THR A 94 -1.58 12.00 -26.53
CA THR A 94 -2.91 11.38 -26.50
C THR A 94 -3.95 12.45 -26.18
N SER A 95 -4.92 12.63 -27.07
CA SER A 95 -5.96 13.63 -26.85
C SER A 95 -6.86 13.23 -25.69
N LYS A 96 -7.54 14.21 -25.07
CA LYS A 96 -8.51 13.93 -24.00
C LYS A 96 -9.64 13.01 -24.47
N SER A 97 -10.07 13.16 -25.73
CA SER A 97 -11.10 12.33 -26.34
C SER A 97 -10.64 10.87 -26.47
N ASP A 98 -9.42 10.68 -26.96
CA ASP A 98 -8.79 9.36 -27.11
C ASP A 98 -8.66 8.63 -25.77
N ILE A 99 -8.29 9.35 -24.72
CA ILE A 99 -8.20 8.81 -23.36
C ILE A 99 -9.58 8.37 -22.86
N LEU A 100 -10.61 9.23 -22.96
CA LEU A 100 -11.96 8.90 -22.52
C LEU A 100 -12.55 7.72 -23.29
N GLN A 101 -12.30 7.64 -24.60
CA GLN A 101 -12.69 6.52 -25.44
C GLN A 101 -11.99 5.23 -25.01
N SER A 102 -10.67 5.27 -24.80
CA SER A 102 -9.89 4.11 -24.33
C SER A 102 -10.35 3.63 -22.95
N MET A 103 -10.64 4.55 -22.04
CA MET A 103 -11.19 4.25 -20.71
C MET A 103 -12.59 3.61 -20.81
N THR A 104 -13.44 4.08 -21.74
CA THR A 104 -14.79 3.53 -21.97
C THR A 104 -14.73 2.13 -22.59
N LEU A 105 -13.85 1.91 -23.56
CA LEU A 105 -13.63 0.59 -24.14
C LEU A 105 -13.12 -0.40 -23.07
N CYS A 106 -12.14 0.02 -22.26
CA CYS A 106 -11.64 -0.79 -21.15
C CYS A 106 -12.70 -1.06 -20.07
N LEU A 107 -13.59 -0.10 -19.79
CA LEU A 107 -14.70 -0.26 -18.85
C LEU A 107 -15.63 -1.40 -19.30
N TYR A 108 -16.04 -1.41 -20.57
CA TYR A 108 -16.89 -2.47 -21.11
C TYR A 108 -16.18 -3.82 -21.12
N GLY A 109 -14.91 -3.86 -21.54
CA GLY A 109 -14.14 -5.09 -21.49
C GLY A 109 -13.88 -5.58 -20.06
N LEU A 110 -13.78 -4.70 -19.06
CA LEU A 110 -13.72 -5.09 -17.64
C LEU A 110 -15.03 -5.76 -17.20
N ILE A 111 -16.18 -5.16 -17.52
CA ILE A 111 -17.50 -5.73 -17.22
C ILE A 111 -17.69 -7.11 -17.87
N LEU A 112 -17.19 -7.28 -19.10
CA LEU A 112 -17.32 -8.51 -19.90
C LEU A 112 -16.18 -9.51 -19.67
N GLY A 113 -15.19 -9.17 -18.85
CA GLY A 113 -14.07 -10.05 -18.48
C GLY A 113 -12.91 -10.14 -19.49
N ASN A 114 -12.84 -9.23 -20.47
CA ASN A 114 -11.71 -9.09 -21.40
C ASN A 114 -10.52 -8.33 -20.79
N TYR A 115 -10.79 -7.45 -19.82
CA TYR A 115 -9.78 -6.73 -19.04
C TYR A 115 -9.97 -7.01 -17.54
N ASN A 116 -8.98 -6.64 -16.75
CA ASN A 116 -8.99 -6.74 -15.29
C ASN A 116 -8.91 -5.35 -14.63
N GLU A 117 -9.00 -5.33 -13.31
CA GLU A 117 -9.06 -4.15 -12.47
C GLU A 117 -7.77 -3.31 -12.57
N GLU A 118 -6.62 -3.96 -12.74
CA GLU A 118 -5.34 -3.29 -12.93
C GLU A 118 -5.24 -2.58 -14.29
N ASP A 119 -5.83 -3.18 -15.34
CA ASP A 119 -5.92 -2.55 -16.67
C ASP A 119 -6.68 -1.22 -16.59
N PHE A 120 -7.80 -1.24 -15.86
CA PHE A 120 -8.64 -0.07 -15.62
C PHE A 120 -7.93 0.99 -14.76
N ARG A 121 -7.28 0.55 -13.67
CA ARG A 121 -6.50 1.43 -12.78
C ARG A 121 -5.34 2.11 -13.50
N TYR A 122 -4.65 1.38 -14.35
CA TYR A 122 -3.56 1.92 -15.16
C TYR A 122 -4.06 3.06 -16.05
N LEU A 123 -5.14 2.86 -16.81
CA LEU A 123 -5.70 3.89 -17.69
C LEU A 123 -6.17 5.12 -16.93
N TYR A 124 -6.84 4.91 -15.80
CA TYR A 124 -7.22 6.01 -14.94
C TYR A 124 -6.00 6.86 -14.57
N ARG A 125 -4.90 6.25 -14.10
CA ARG A 125 -3.67 6.98 -13.76
C ARG A 125 -2.98 7.61 -14.95
N TYR A 126 -2.99 6.93 -16.09
CA TYR A 126 -2.48 7.48 -17.34
C TYR A 126 -3.22 8.77 -17.69
N SER A 127 -4.55 8.79 -17.56
CA SER A 127 -5.37 10.00 -17.79
C SER A 127 -4.96 11.16 -16.87
N LEU A 128 -4.61 10.86 -15.62
CA LEU A 128 -4.25 11.87 -14.63
C LEU A 128 -2.90 12.54 -14.94
N LYS A 129 -1.99 11.80 -15.56
CA LYS A 129 -0.67 12.32 -15.98
C LYS A 129 -0.75 13.16 -17.25
N HIS A 130 -1.66 12.84 -18.18
CA HIS A 130 -1.69 13.42 -19.52
C HIS A 130 -2.79 14.48 -19.72
N VAL A 131 -3.81 14.51 -18.86
CA VAL A 131 -4.87 15.51 -18.91
C VAL A 131 -4.59 16.62 -17.90
N ARG A 132 -4.56 17.89 -18.31
CA ARG A 132 -4.38 18.99 -17.33
C ARG A 132 -5.64 19.29 -16.52
N ASN A 133 -6.80 19.37 -17.19
CA ASN A 133 -8.10 19.62 -16.56
C ASN A 133 -8.85 18.31 -16.39
N GLN A 134 -8.93 17.85 -15.14
CA GLN A 134 -9.47 16.55 -14.73
C GLN A 134 -10.99 16.49 -14.61
N ASN A 135 -11.71 17.61 -14.70
CA ASN A 135 -13.16 17.64 -14.45
C ASN A 135 -13.94 16.62 -15.30
N LYS A 136 -13.57 16.46 -16.58
CA LYS A 136 -14.20 15.47 -17.47
C LYS A 136 -13.83 14.02 -17.13
N ILE A 137 -12.59 13.79 -16.69
CA ILE A 137 -12.14 12.46 -16.26
C ILE A 137 -12.85 12.05 -14.97
N GLU A 138 -13.00 12.98 -14.03
CA GLU A 138 -13.69 12.73 -12.77
C GLU A 138 -15.20 12.51 -12.94
N ASP A 139 -15.87 13.30 -13.80
CA ASP A 139 -17.29 13.10 -14.14
C ASP A 139 -17.51 11.75 -14.82
N TRP A 140 -16.67 11.41 -15.79
CA TRP A 140 -16.67 10.10 -16.44
C TRP A 140 -16.43 8.98 -15.41
N LEU A 141 -15.46 9.15 -14.50
CA LEU A 141 -15.12 8.14 -13.50
C LEU A 141 -16.28 7.89 -12.55
N ARG A 142 -16.95 8.93 -12.04
CA ARG A 142 -18.12 8.77 -11.16
C ARG A 142 -19.19 7.93 -11.83
N LYS A 143 -19.49 8.20 -13.10
CA LYS A 143 -20.44 7.41 -13.89
C LYS A 143 -20.00 5.96 -14.11
N ALA A 144 -18.71 5.76 -14.42
CA ALA A 144 -18.13 4.43 -14.61
C ALA A 144 -18.24 3.58 -13.34
N LEU A 145 -17.96 4.16 -12.16
CA LEU A 145 -18.05 3.45 -10.89
C LEU A 145 -19.49 3.04 -10.54
N VAL A 146 -20.48 3.91 -10.81
CA VAL A 146 -21.90 3.54 -10.64
C VAL A 146 -22.26 2.36 -11.54
N MET A 147 -21.83 2.38 -12.81
CA MET A 147 -22.07 1.27 -13.74
C MET A 147 -21.42 -0.03 -13.27
N LEU A 148 -20.14 0.01 -12.87
CA LEU A 148 -19.40 -1.16 -12.37
C LEU A 148 -20.12 -1.79 -11.16
N ALA A 149 -20.56 -0.97 -10.22
CA ALA A 149 -21.24 -1.41 -9.02
C ALA A 149 -22.65 -1.97 -9.31
N ALA A 150 -23.44 -1.28 -10.14
CA ALA A 150 -24.80 -1.69 -10.50
C ALA A 150 -24.88 -2.95 -11.40
N VAL A 151 -23.75 -3.35 -12.02
CA VAL A 151 -23.62 -4.62 -12.73
C VAL A 151 -23.44 -5.81 -11.77
N GLN A 152 -22.90 -5.55 -10.57
CA GLN A 152 -22.61 -6.58 -9.57
C GLN A 152 -23.74 -6.70 -8.55
N HIS A 153 -24.28 -5.56 -8.12
CA HIS A 153 -25.21 -5.46 -6.99
C HIS A 153 -26.50 -4.76 -7.41
N ASP A 154 -27.59 -5.18 -6.78
CA ASP A 154 -28.93 -4.62 -6.99
C ASP A 154 -29.37 -3.71 -5.83
N ASP A 155 -28.83 -3.90 -4.63
CA ASP A 155 -29.12 -3.08 -3.46
C ASP A 155 -28.26 -1.82 -3.48
N VAL A 156 -28.89 -0.65 -3.26
CA VAL A 156 -28.21 0.65 -3.37
C VAL A 156 -27.12 0.82 -2.31
N LYS A 157 -27.25 0.21 -1.12
CA LYS A 157 -26.19 0.28 -0.10
C LYS A 157 -25.00 -0.56 -0.51
N GLU A 158 -25.22 -1.73 -1.10
CA GLU A 158 -24.15 -2.57 -1.67
C GLU A 158 -23.46 -1.84 -2.83
N ILE A 159 -24.22 -1.19 -3.73
CA ILE A 159 -23.67 -0.36 -4.82
C ILE A 159 -22.76 0.75 -4.27
N MET A 160 -23.21 1.49 -3.26
CA MET A 160 -22.39 2.56 -2.65
C MET A 160 -21.14 2.00 -1.95
N SER A 161 -21.25 0.83 -1.33
CA SER A 161 -20.11 0.12 -0.74
C SER A 161 -19.09 -0.28 -1.81
N GLU A 162 -19.55 -0.78 -2.96
CA GLU A 162 -18.72 -1.19 -4.09
C GLU A 162 -18.00 0.01 -4.74
N ILE A 163 -18.71 1.11 -4.98
CA ILE A 163 -18.12 2.37 -5.45
C ILE A 163 -16.96 2.81 -4.54
N ARG A 164 -17.17 2.72 -3.24
CA ARG A 164 -16.14 3.06 -2.25
C ARG A 164 -14.92 2.14 -2.36
N ILE A 165 -15.09 0.83 -2.54
CA ILE A 165 -13.95 -0.09 -2.72
C ILE A 165 -13.15 0.31 -3.98
N TRP A 166 -13.84 0.65 -5.07
CA TRP A 166 -13.20 1.16 -6.30
C TRP A 166 -12.41 2.45 -6.06
N LEU A 167 -12.98 3.45 -5.38
CA LEU A 167 -12.26 4.69 -5.05
C LEU A 167 -10.95 4.42 -4.30
N GLN A 168 -11.00 3.51 -3.33
CA GLN A 168 -9.84 3.10 -2.54
C GLN A 168 -8.79 2.35 -3.37
N PHE A 169 -9.23 1.47 -4.26
CA PHE A 169 -8.34 0.71 -5.15
C PHE A 169 -7.64 1.62 -6.17
N LEU A 170 -8.37 2.56 -6.76
CA LEU A 170 -7.84 3.51 -7.75
C LEU A 170 -6.90 4.53 -7.12
N GLY A 171 -7.11 4.87 -5.86
CA GLY A 171 -6.50 6.03 -5.22
C GLY A 171 -7.09 7.35 -5.75
N ALA A 172 -8.36 7.32 -6.16
CA ALA A 172 -9.09 8.47 -6.68
C ALA A 172 -9.26 9.58 -5.62
N PRO A 173 -9.61 10.82 -6.03
CA PRO A 173 -10.04 11.87 -5.10
C PRO A 173 -11.22 11.40 -4.24
N PHE A 174 -11.37 12.03 -3.08
CA PHE A 174 -12.49 11.80 -2.18
C PHE A 174 -13.75 12.50 -2.72
N PHE A 175 -14.43 11.84 -3.66
CA PHE A 175 -15.73 12.30 -4.15
C PHE A 175 -16.78 12.22 -3.04
N THR A 176 -17.63 13.24 -2.93
CA THR A 176 -18.73 13.19 -1.98
C THR A 176 -19.77 12.17 -2.43
N PRO A 177 -20.48 11.50 -1.50
CA PRO A 177 -21.57 10.59 -1.85
C PRO A 177 -22.59 11.23 -2.80
N GLU A 178 -22.94 12.50 -2.57
CA GLU A 178 -23.91 13.27 -3.37
C GLU A 178 -23.49 13.38 -4.85
N SER A 179 -22.18 13.43 -5.14
CA SER A 179 -21.69 13.57 -6.51
C SER A 179 -22.04 12.38 -7.41
N PHE A 180 -22.50 11.25 -6.86
CA PHE A 180 -22.93 10.07 -7.60
C PHE A 180 -24.42 10.09 -7.98
N VAL A 181 -25.27 10.94 -7.35
CA VAL A 181 -26.73 10.93 -7.56
C VAL A 181 -27.10 11.11 -9.02
N LYS A 182 -26.55 12.16 -9.66
CA LYS A 182 -26.79 12.46 -11.07
C LYS A 182 -26.54 11.23 -11.97
N HIS A 183 -25.40 10.55 -11.76
CA HIS A 183 -25.06 9.39 -12.58
C HIS A 183 -25.83 8.13 -12.19
N GLY A 184 -26.27 8.02 -10.93
CA GLY A 184 -27.25 7.04 -10.49
C GLY A 184 -28.55 7.18 -11.28
N GLU A 185 -29.13 8.38 -11.33
CA GLU A 185 -30.35 8.67 -12.09
C GLU A 185 -30.17 8.38 -13.59
N GLU A 186 -29.07 8.83 -14.20
CA GLU A 186 -28.71 8.53 -15.60
C GLU A 186 -28.65 7.02 -15.90
N LEU A 187 -28.23 6.20 -14.92
CA LEU A 187 -28.10 4.75 -15.03
C LEU A 187 -29.29 4.00 -14.42
N GLY A 188 -30.37 4.68 -14.01
CA GLY A 188 -31.54 4.05 -13.42
C GLY A 188 -31.29 3.36 -12.07
N VAL A 189 -30.41 3.95 -11.24
CA VAL A 189 -30.08 3.53 -9.88
C VAL A 189 -30.45 4.65 -8.90
N ASP A 190 -31.34 4.36 -7.95
CA ASP A 190 -31.81 5.35 -6.96
C ASP A 190 -30.83 5.55 -5.80
N ILE A 191 -29.68 6.15 -6.09
CA ILE A 191 -28.66 6.48 -5.09
C ILE A 191 -29.19 7.47 -4.04
N LYS A 192 -30.08 8.39 -4.45
CA LYS A 192 -30.64 9.44 -3.59
C LYS A 192 -31.30 8.87 -2.34
N SER A 193 -31.97 7.74 -2.45
CA SER A 193 -32.63 7.04 -1.34
C SER A 193 -31.70 6.73 -0.14
N VAL A 194 -30.39 6.57 -0.36
CA VAL A 194 -29.43 6.24 0.70
C VAL A 194 -28.70 7.49 1.20
N ILE A 195 -28.53 8.52 0.35
CA ILE A 195 -27.85 9.77 0.75
C ILE A 195 -28.65 10.57 1.77
N GLU A 196 -29.98 10.41 1.77
CA GLU A 196 -30.82 11.09 2.75
C GLU A 196 -30.60 10.61 4.20
N SER A 197 -29.82 9.53 4.40
CA SER A 197 -29.33 9.11 5.72
C SER A 197 -28.51 10.20 6.42
N GLU A 198 -28.60 10.25 7.74
CA GLU A 198 -27.89 11.25 8.55
C GLU A 198 -26.36 11.15 8.38
N GLU A 199 -25.84 9.92 8.27
CA GLU A 199 -24.41 9.63 8.13
C GLU A 199 -23.81 10.24 6.86
N LEU A 200 -24.44 10.03 5.69
CA LEU A 200 -23.92 10.53 4.42
C LEU A 200 -24.10 12.04 4.27
N LYS A 201 -25.17 12.62 4.83
CA LYS A 201 -25.34 14.08 4.92
C LYS A 201 -24.21 14.74 5.70
N LEU A 202 -23.82 14.14 6.83
CA LEU A 202 -22.71 14.63 7.65
C LEU A 202 -21.38 14.57 6.87
N VAL A 203 -21.07 13.43 6.26
CA VAL A 203 -19.86 13.26 5.43
C VAL A 203 -19.77 14.30 4.32
N ASP A 204 -20.87 14.52 3.61
CA ASP A 204 -20.94 15.48 2.52
C ASP A 204 -20.78 16.93 3.01
N ALA A 205 -21.42 17.29 4.14
CA ALA A 205 -21.24 18.59 4.77
C ALA A 205 -19.79 18.85 5.21
N LEU A 206 -19.15 17.88 5.85
CA LEU A 206 -17.76 17.96 6.30
C LEU A 206 -16.79 18.13 5.13
N THR A 207 -17.05 17.44 4.03
CA THR A 207 -16.19 17.51 2.83
C THR A 207 -16.34 18.84 2.10
N ARG A 208 -17.56 19.38 2.02
CA ARG A 208 -17.85 20.66 1.35
C ARG A 208 -17.45 21.87 2.18
N HIS A 209 -17.51 21.78 3.50
CA HIS A 209 -17.26 22.89 4.41
C HIS A 209 -16.31 22.51 5.57
N PRO A 210 -15.05 22.12 5.27
CA PRO A 210 -14.09 21.67 6.28
C PRO A 210 -13.76 22.77 7.31
N GLN A 211 -14.02 24.04 7.03
CA GLN A 211 -13.85 25.13 7.99
C GLN A 211 -14.78 25.03 9.22
N TYR A 212 -15.91 24.33 9.09
CA TYR A 212 -16.86 24.11 10.19
C TYR A 212 -16.67 22.73 10.85
N LEU A 213 -15.51 22.10 10.64
CA LEU A 213 -15.23 20.77 11.16
C LEU A 213 -15.43 20.71 12.68
N ARG A 214 -14.94 21.71 13.43
CA ARG A 214 -14.99 21.71 14.89
C ARG A 214 -16.43 21.75 15.40
N GLU A 215 -17.27 22.58 14.79
CA GLU A 215 -18.70 22.71 15.11
C GLU A 215 -19.48 21.46 14.71
N ALA A 216 -19.13 20.83 13.59
CA ALA A 216 -19.84 19.66 13.07
C ALA A 216 -19.56 18.37 13.86
N VAL A 217 -18.37 18.25 14.46
CA VAL A 217 -18.00 17.08 15.30
C VAL A 217 -18.33 17.27 16.78
N GLU A 218 -18.67 18.49 17.19
CA GLU A 218 -18.96 18.81 18.58
C GLU A 218 -20.15 18.01 19.12
N GLY A 219 -19.94 17.34 20.27
CA GLY A 219 -20.96 16.55 20.94
C GLY A 219 -21.23 15.16 20.33
N ARG A 220 -20.56 14.79 19.22
CA ARG A 220 -20.73 13.49 18.58
C ARG A 220 -19.67 12.46 19.07
N PRO A 221 -20.06 11.20 19.33
CA PRO A 221 -19.11 10.12 19.62
C PRO A 221 -18.06 9.92 18.52
N PHE A 222 -16.79 9.69 18.90
CA PHE A 222 -15.74 9.38 17.92
C PHE A 222 -16.10 8.17 17.04
N LEU A 223 -16.65 7.12 17.64
CA LEU A 223 -16.97 5.89 16.91
C LEU A 223 -18.03 6.11 15.82
N GLU A 224 -19.02 6.96 16.08
CA GLU A 224 -20.05 7.34 15.09
C GLU A 224 -19.39 8.11 13.94
N MET A 225 -18.64 9.16 14.28
CA MET A 225 -17.91 9.99 13.31
C MET A 225 -16.95 9.18 12.45
N TYR A 226 -16.16 8.33 13.08
CA TYR A 226 -15.22 7.44 12.42
C TYR A 226 -15.95 6.48 11.49
N ASN A 227 -17.04 5.83 11.92
CA ASN A 227 -17.77 4.91 11.06
C ASN A 227 -18.38 5.58 9.83
N ALA A 228 -18.90 6.80 9.97
CA ALA A 228 -19.42 7.58 8.84
C ALA A 228 -18.29 8.04 7.90
N CYS A 229 -17.19 8.55 8.44
CA CYS A 229 -16.16 9.26 7.69
C CYS A 229 -15.06 8.37 7.11
N LYS A 230 -14.69 7.27 7.79
CA LYS A 230 -13.47 6.45 7.53
C LYS A 230 -13.29 5.97 6.08
N ASP A 231 -14.38 6.00 5.33
CA ASP A 231 -14.50 5.42 4.01
C ASP A 231 -14.75 6.43 2.90
N TRP A 232 -15.20 7.64 3.26
CA TRP A 232 -15.61 8.70 2.33
C TRP A 232 -14.79 9.97 2.46
N THR A 233 -14.12 10.17 3.59
CA THR A 233 -13.34 11.37 3.85
C THR A 233 -11.83 11.09 3.73
N PRO A 234 -11.02 12.11 3.38
CA PRO A 234 -9.58 12.00 3.41
C PRO A 234 -9.01 11.56 4.76
N ASP A 235 -7.95 10.76 4.73
CA ASP A 235 -7.26 10.27 5.94
C ASP A 235 -6.79 11.44 6.84
N ALA A 236 -6.44 12.59 6.26
CA ALA A 236 -6.08 13.79 7.00
C ALA A 236 -7.29 14.37 7.77
N LEU A 237 -8.48 14.36 7.17
CA LEU A 237 -9.71 14.82 7.83
C LEU A 237 -10.06 13.91 9.00
N LEU A 238 -9.93 12.59 8.84
CA LEU A 238 -10.07 11.63 9.96
C LEU A 238 -9.09 11.91 11.09
N SER A 239 -7.84 12.23 10.74
CA SER A 239 -6.83 12.61 11.72
C SER A 239 -7.23 13.88 12.48
N ASP A 240 -7.83 14.86 11.80
CA ASP A 240 -8.24 16.12 12.42
C ASP A 240 -9.54 15.97 13.24
N ILE A 241 -10.50 15.15 12.78
CA ILE A 241 -11.66 14.72 13.55
C ILE A 241 -11.21 14.07 14.86
N LEU A 242 -10.26 13.13 14.78
CA LEU A 242 -9.70 12.50 15.98
C LEU A 242 -9.12 13.55 16.91
N SER A 243 -8.31 14.49 16.40
CA SER A 243 -7.67 15.51 17.23
C SER A 243 -8.67 16.42 17.95
N ILE A 244 -9.75 16.85 17.28
CA ILE A 244 -10.77 17.71 17.90
C ILE A 244 -11.55 16.97 18.98
N ILE A 245 -11.98 15.72 18.69
CA ILE A 245 -12.73 14.92 19.66
C ILE A 245 -11.83 14.55 20.85
N ARG A 246 -10.55 14.27 20.59
CA ARG A 246 -9.54 14.00 21.62
C ARG A 246 -9.40 15.17 22.57
N GLU A 247 -9.24 16.40 22.06
CA GLU A 247 -9.11 17.61 22.89
C GLU A 247 -10.23 17.68 23.93
N LYS A 248 -11.48 17.55 23.49
CA LYS A 248 -12.65 17.56 24.37
C LYS A 248 -12.74 16.36 25.31
N ALA A 249 -12.40 15.16 24.82
CA ALA A 249 -12.39 13.97 25.65
C ALA A 249 -11.36 14.08 26.78
N TYR A 250 -10.19 14.66 26.50
CA TYR A 250 -9.13 14.86 27.50
C TYR A 250 -9.44 16.00 28.46
N GLU A 251 -10.08 17.09 28.00
CA GLU A 251 -10.62 18.14 28.88
C GLU A 251 -11.65 17.56 29.86
N GLY A 252 -12.65 16.82 29.36
CA GLY A 252 -13.66 16.17 30.21
C GLY A 252 -13.07 15.09 31.13
N ALA A 253 -12.04 14.37 30.68
CA ALA A 253 -11.29 13.43 31.51
C ALA A 253 -10.56 14.14 32.65
N GLN A 254 -10.03 15.34 32.42
CA GLN A 254 -9.39 16.13 33.46
C GLN A 254 -10.41 16.61 34.52
N GLU A 255 -11.60 17.03 34.09
CA GLU A 255 -12.65 17.52 34.99
C GLU A 255 -13.17 16.46 35.97
N VAL A 256 -13.11 15.16 35.60
CA VAL A 256 -13.53 14.08 36.50
C VAL A 256 -12.48 13.72 37.55
N ILE A 257 -11.24 14.19 37.42
CA ILE A 257 -10.18 13.98 38.41
C ILE A 257 -10.35 14.99 39.55
N ARG A 258 -10.44 14.49 40.77
CA ARG A 258 -10.48 15.32 41.97
C ARG A 258 -9.17 15.25 42.76
N PRO A 259 -8.79 16.32 43.50
CA PRO A 259 -7.55 16.33 44.28
C PRO A 259 -7.43 15.23 45.35
N ASP A 260 -8.55 14.68 45.82
CA ASP A 260 -8.61 13.61 46.82
C ASP A 260 -8.39 12.20 46.23
N MET A 261 -8.36 12.06 44.91
CA MET A 261 -8.21 10.76 44.26
C MET A 261 -6.76 10.29 44.26
N ASN A 262 -6.55 9.02 44.62
CA ASN A 262 -5.29 8.34 44.32
C ASN A 262 -5.21 7.92 42.84
N VAL A 263 -4.02 7.51 42.37
CA VAL A 263 -3.79 7.20 40.95
C VAL A 263 -4.75 6.13 40.39
N ALA A 264 -5.07 5.10 41.17
CA ALA A 264 -6.01 4.06 40.73
C ALA A 264 -7.43 4.63 40.57
N GLN A 265 -7.87 5.48 41.49
CA GLN A 265 -9.17 6.16 41.41
C GLN A 265 -9.23 7.15 40.24
N SER A 266 -8.17 7.93 40.01
CA SER A 266 -8.07 8.84 38.86
C SER A 266 -8.12 8.06 37.54
N PHE A 267 -7.41 6.92 37.46
CA PHE A 267 -7.43 6.04 36.29
C PHE A 267 -8.84 5.51 36.03
N ASP A 268 -9.51 4.95 37.04
CA ASP A 268 -10.86 4.39 36.87
C ASP A 268 -11.88 5.48 36.49
N ALA A 269 -11.74 6.71 37.03
CA ALA A 269 -12.59 7.84 36.69
C ALA A 269 -12.41 8.29 35.22
N VAL A 270 -11.17 8.45 34.76
CA VAL A 270 -10.88 8.80 33.36
C VAL A 270 -11.32 7.69 32.42
N LYS A 271 -11.12 6.42 32.79
CA LYS A 271 -11.58 5.27 32.01
C LYS A 271 -13.08 5.32 31.82
N GLY A 272 -13.82 5.50 32.91
CA GLY A 272 -15.28 5.65 32.89
C GLY A 272 -15.73 6.85 32.05
N HIS A 273 -14.96 7.94 32.04
CA HIS A 273 -15.23 9.09 31.17
C HIS A 273 -15.09 8.74 29.69
N PHE A 274 -13.98 8.14 29.26
CA PHE A 274 -13.78 7.73 27.86
C PHE A 274 -14.79 6.69 27.39
N GLU A 275 -15.18 5.75 28.26
CA GLU A 275 -16.25 4.78 27.96
C GLU A 275 -17.60 5.49 27.78
N LYS A 276 -17.93 6.45 28.65
CA LYS A 276 -19.17 7.24 28.58
C LYS A 276 -19.23 8.14 27.33
N THR A 277 -18.12 8.77 26.95
CA THR A 277 -18.03 9.61 25.74
C THR A 277 -17.76 8.82 24.47
N GLN A 278 -17.60 7.49 24.59
CA GLN A 278 -17.30 6.58 23.48
C GLN A 278 -16.06 7.02 22.69
N PHE A 279 -15.05 7.54 23.37
CA PHE A 279 -13.74 7.85 22.79
C PHE A 279 -12.92 6.56 22.60
N GLN A 280 -13.36 5.73 21.66
CA GLN A 280 -12.82 4.41 21.35
C GLN A 280 -13.09 4.05 19.88
N SER A 281 -12.21 3.30 19.22
CA SER A 281 -12.45 2.87 17.82
C SER A 281 -13.18 1.53 17.71
N HIS A 282 -13.45 0.87 18.84
CA HIS A 282 -14.28 -0.32 18.93
C HIS A 282 -15.07 -0.31 20.25
N LYS A 283 -16.30 -0.87 20.27
CA LYS A 283 -17.20 -0.83 21.46
C LYS A 283 -16.60 -1.42 22.75
N LYS A 284 -15.52 -2.18 22.64
CA LYS A 284 -14.81 -2.84 23.76
C LYS A 284 -13.36 -2.38 23.91
N ALA A 285 -12.92 -1.39 23.13
CA ALA A 285 -11.53 -0.95 23.17
C ALA A 285 -11.30 -0.06 24.39
N VAL A 286 -10.38 -0.46 25.25
CA VAL A 286 -9.94 0.37 26.39
C VAL A 286 -8.79 1.26 25.90
N MET A 287 -8.96 2.59 25.95
CA MET A 287 -7.84 3.52 25.71
C MET A 287 -6.92 3.53 26.95
N PRO A 288 -5.59 3.61 26.79
CA PRO A 288 -4.69 3.74 27.90
C PRO A 288 -4.75 5.18 28.37
N ILE A 289 -4.67 5.37 29.66
CA ILE A 289 -4.82 6.68 30.25
C ILE A 289 -3.44 7.18 30.59
N ARG A 290 -2.93 8.07 29.74
CA ARG A 290 -1.69 8.80 30.00
C ARG A 290 -2.03 10.04 30.82
N LEU A 291 -2.16 9.87 32.14
CA LEU A 291 -2.51 10.97 33.06
C LEU A 291 -1.59 12.19 32.91
N GLN A 292 -0.32 11.99 32.50
CA GLN A 292 0.65 13.05 32.22
C GLN A 292 0.35 13.88 30.95
N GLU A 293 -0.49 13.39 30.04
CA GLU A 293 -0.88 14.11 28.82
C GLU A 293 -2.19 14.90 29.01
N LEU A 294 -2.77 14.90 30.21
CA LEU A 294 -3.94 15.72 30.51
C LEU A 294 -3.54 17.21 30.60
N PRO A 295 -4.42 18.16 30.22
CA PRO A 295 -4.09 19.59 30.11
C PRO A 295 -3.54 20.24 31.38
N SER A 296 -3.75 19.61 32.55
CA SER A 296 -3.19 19.98 33.85
C SER A 296 -3.02 18.72 34.69
N PRO A 297 -1.82 18.11 34.81
CA PRO A 297 -1.64 16.96 35.70
C PRO A 297 -2.13 17.31 37.12
N PRO A 298 -2.73 16.37 37.87
CA PRO A 298 -3.20 16.64 39.23
C PRO A 298 -2.06 17.25 40.08
N PRO A 299 -2.36 18.19 41.00
CA PRO A 299 -1.37 18.77 41.89
C PRO A 299 -0.59 17.66 42.61
N GLY A 300 0.73 17.72 42.52
CA GLY A 300 1.64 16.69 43.00
C GLY A 300 1.73 16.64 44.53
N ASP A 301 0.66 16.26 45.20
CA ASP A 301 0.63 16.20 46.68
C ASP A 301 0.77 14.75 47.19
N ALA A 302 1.31 13.86 46.35
CA ALA A 302 1.85 12.56 46.74
C ALA A 302 3.24 12.28 46.15
N VAL A 303 3.93 13.33 45.68
CA VAL A 303 5.37 13.29 45.39
C VAL A 303 5.90 14.67 45.77
N ASP A 304 6.59 14.76 46.92
CA ASP A 304 7.27 16.00 47.33
C ASP A 304 8.11 16.52 46.14
N PRO A 305 7.78 17.70 45.56
CA PRO A 305 8.44 18.21 44.36
C PRO A 305 9.93 18.42 44.59
N VAL A 306 10.33 18.71 45.83
CA VAL A 306 11.73 18.85 46.23
C VAL A 306 12.40 17.48 46.20
N ILE A 307 11.77 16.42 46.72
CA ILE A 307 12.31 15.05 46.63
C ILE A 307 12.33 14.55 45.18
N PHE A 308 11.34 14.86 44.36
CA PHE A 308 11.31 14.48 42.94
C PHE A 308 12.41 15.17 42.13
N GLU A 309 12.67 16.46 42.39
CA GLU A 309 13.75 17.20 41.76
C GLU A 309 15.15 16.82 42.28
N LEU A 310 15.24 16.32 43.51
CA LEU A 310 16.48 15.81 44.11
C LEU A 310 16.87 14.40 43.62
N ILE A 311 15.97 13.68 42.95
CA ILE A 311 16.28 12.41 42.31
C ILE A 311 17.01 12.69 40.98
N PRO A 312 18.20 12.10 40.74
CA PRO A 312 18.91 12.23 39.46
C PRO A 312 17.99 11.91 38.29
N GLN A 313 18.05 12.70 37.20
CA GLN A 313 17.16 12.56 36.03
C GLN A 313 17.06 11.11 35.49
N LYS A 314 18.17 10.36 35.61
CA LYS A 314 18.28 8.94 35.23
C LYS A 314 17.41 8.00 36.09
N LEU A 315 17.17 8.34 37.36
CA LEU A 315 16.31 7.60 38.30
C LEU A 315 14.85 8.07 38.25
N ARG A 316 14.58 9.34 37.90
CA ARG A 316 13.22 9.83 37.61
C ARG A 316 12.60 9.11 36.41
N MET A 317 13.39 8.88 35.36
CA MET A 317 12.99 8.04 34.23
C MET A 317 12.73 6.57 34.61
N GLY A 318 13.28 6.09 35.73
CA GLY A 318 12.99 4.75 36.28
C GLY A 318 11.76 4.68 37.19
N LEU A 319 11.27 5.82 37.71
CA LEU A 319 10.10 5.91 38.59
C LEU A 319 8.78 6.22 37.85
N LEU A 320 8.84 6.98 36.75
CA LEU A 320 7.69 7.16 35.83
C LEU A 320 7.07 5.82 35.39
N PRO A 321 7.87 4.76 35.22
CA PRO A 321 7.39 3.40 35.13
C PRO A 321 6.50 2.94 36.28
N SER A 322 7.01 2.93 37.49
CA SER A 322 6.42 2.20 38.63
C SER A 322 4.96 2.52 38.99
N VAL A 323 4.42 3.67 38.57
CA VAL A 323 3.02 4.05 38.84
C VAL A 323 2.04 3.54 37.75
N ALA A 324 2.47 3.47 36.49
CA ALA A 324 1.71 2.85 35.40
C ALA A 324 1.89 1.32 35.31
N TYR A 325 2.91 0.77 35.99
CA TYR A 325 3.42 -0.60 35.79
C TYR A 325 2.90 -1.60 36.86
N SER A 326 1.87 -1.26 37.64
CA SER A 326 1.47 -2.07 38.80
C SER A 326 0.51 -3.24 38.50
N ARG A 327 0.14 -3.50 37.24
CA ARG A 327 -0.79 -4.59 36.90
C ARG A 327 -0.28 -5.41 35.72
N LYS A 328 -0.20 -6.74 35.92
CA LYS A 328 0.00 -7.74 34.88
C LYS A 328 -0.96 -7.47 33.72
N THR A 329 -0.45 -7.50 32.48
CA THR A 329 -1.25 -7.37 31.27
C THR A 329 -2.37 -8.41 31.30
N LYS A 330 -3.62 -7.98 31.09
CA LYS A 330 -4.81 -8.85 31.05
C LYS A 330 -5.24 -9.20 29.64
N SER A 331 -4.95 -8.31 28.70
CA SER A 331 -5.26 -8.53 27.29
C SER A 331 -4.21 -7.92 26.37
N ILE A 332 -3.91 -8.66 25.31
CA ILE A 332 -3.10 -8.20 24.18
C ILE A 332 -4.03 -8.14 22.96
N GLU A 333 -4.13 -6.98 22.31
CA GLU A 333 -4.87 -6.80 21.07
C GLU A 333 -3.89 -6.60 19.91
N ILE A 334 -4.01 -7.43 18.86
CA ILE A 334 -3.32 -7.24 17.59
C ILE A 334 -4.32 -6.62 16.61
N ILE A 335 -4.04 -5.41 16.14
CA ILE A 335 -4.96 -4.60 15.34
C ILE A 335 -4.33 -4.34 13.97
N PHE A 336 -5.00 -4.78 12.90
CA PHE A 336 -4.48 -4.67 11.53
C PHE A 336 -4.93 -3.36 10.87
N LEU A 337 -4.17 -2.28 11.09
CA LEU A 337 -4.41 -0.96 10.48
C LEU A 337 -3.99 -0.93 9.00
N GLY A 338 -3.04 -1.79 8.65
CA GLY A 338 -2.47 -2.01 7.33
C GLY A 338 -1.70 -3.33 7.32
N GLY A 339 -1.33 -3.84 6.14
CA GLY A 339 -0.60 -5.11 6.02
C GLY A 339 -1.41 -6.39 5.78
N PRO A 340 -2.74 -6.54 5.97
CA PRO A 340 -3.48 -7.72 5.50
C PRO A 340 -3.29 -8.10 4.03
N ARG A 341 -2.90 -7.13 3.20
CA ARG A 341 -2.55 -7.29 1.78
C ARG A 341 -1.22 -6.57 1.50
N ILE A 342 -0.62 -6.83 0.35
CA ILE A 342 0.68 -6.23 -0.05
C ILE A 342 0.60 -4.70 -0.10
N GLY A 343 1.54 -4.03 0.57
CA GLY A 343 1.57 -2.57 0.69
C GLY A 343 1.01 -2.04 2.01
N ARG A 344 1.44 -0.82 2.39
CA ARG A 344 0.97 -0.09 3.59
C ARG A 344 0.93 -0.94 4.86
N SER A 345 2.01 -1.65 5.17
CA SER A 345 2.10 -2.44 6.41
C SER A 345 1.94 -1.55 7.64
N GLY A 346 1.20 -2.01 8.64
CA GLY A 346 0.98 -1.28 9.89
C GLY A 346 0.10 -2.07 10.85
N ILE A 347 0.74 -2.75 11.81
CA ILE A 347 0.07 -3.64 12.75
C ILE A 347 0.33 -3.13 14.16
N LEU A 348 -0.73 -2.73 14.86
CA LEU A 348 -0.62 -2.24 16.22
C LEU A 348 -0.79 -3.41 17.20
N ILE A 349 0.21 -3.64 18.05
CA ILE A 349 0.09 -4.51 19.21
C ILE A 349 -0.12 -3.63 20.43
N LYS A 350 -1.28 -3.80 21.03
CA LYS A 350 -1.78 -3.00 22.14
C LYS A 350 -1.90 -3.86 23.39
N ILE A 351 -1.49 -3.30 24.52
CA ILE A 351 -1.74 -3.84 25.87
C ILE A 351 -2.55 -2.83 26.69
N ASP A 352 -2.84 -3.16 27.95
CA ASP A 352 -3.66 -2.31 28.82
C ASP A 352 -3.01 -0.93 29.12
N THR A 353 -1.68 -0.85 29.06
CA THR A 353 -0.87 0.31 29.49
C THR A 353 -0.20 1.08 28.36
N GLY A 354 -0.19 0.54 27.14
CA GLY A 354 0.56 1.09 26.01
C GLY A 354 0.52 0.20 24.79
N GLY A 355 1.50 0.35 23.90
CA GLY A 355 1.58 -0.48 22.71
C GLY A 355 2.76 -0.17 21.81
N ILE A 356 2.99 -1.08 20.87
CA ILE A 356 4.00 -0.94 19.82
C ILE A 356 3.35 -1.04 18.45
N LEU A 357 3.85 -0.27 17.51
CA LEU A 357 3.41 -0.31 16.12
C LEU A 357 4.47 -1.03 15.28
N LEU A 358 4.08 -2.11 14.62
CA LEU A 358 4.90 -2.87 13.70
C LEU A 358 4.72 -2.31 12.29
N ASP A 359 5.77 -1.67 11.77
CA ASP A 359 5.78 -0.94 10.52
C ASP A 359 4.74 0.19 10.42
N PHE A 360 5.00 1.15 9.53
CA PHE A 360 4.01 2.14 9.11
C PHE A 360 4.33 2.60 7.69
N GLY A 361 3.85 1.82 6.73
CA GLY A 361 4.19 1.95 5.32
C GLY A 361 3.29 2.87 4.50
N ILE A 362 3.64 3.01 3.23
CA ILE A 362 2.77 3.58 2.19
C ILE A 362 2.65 2.59 1.04
N SER A 363 1.45 2.39 0.54
CA SER A 363 1.23 1.59 -0.67
C SER A 363 1.82 2.32 -1.87
N VAL A 364 2.84 1.77 -2.51
CA VAL A 364 3.37 2.32 -3.77
C VAL A 364 2.36 2.22 -4.92
N ALA A 365 1.36 1.35 -4.76
CA ALA A 365 0.25 1.26 -5.69
C ALA A 365 -0.68 2.45 -5.49
N ASN A 366 -1.51 2.49 -4.44
CA ASN A 366 -2.59 3.48 -4.29
C ASN A 366 -2.28 4.62 -3.30
N HIS A 367 -1.06 4.70 -2.79
CA HIS A 367 -0.58 5.74 -1.89
C HIS A 367 -1.36 5.87 -0.58
N ARG A 368 -2.09 4.81 -0.21
CA ARG A 368 -2.73 4.72 1.09
C ARG A 368 -1.70 4.36 2.16
N ILE A 369 -1.98 4.78 3.37
CA ILE A 369 -1.24 4.42 4.58
C ILE A 369 -2.09 3.46 5.44
N PRO A 370 -1.53 2.90 6.53
CA PRO A 370 -2.33 2.29 7.57
C PRO A 370 -3.32 3.29 8.17
N GLU A 371 -4.47 2.79 8.61
CA GLU A 371 -5.57 3.65 9.05
C GLU A 371 -5.27 4.44 10.32
N TRP A 372 -5.83 5.66 10.37
CA TRP A 372 -5.74 6.52 11.54
C TRP A 372 -6.82 6.19 12.56
N VAL A 373 -6.42 5.61 13.70
CA VAL A 373 -7.32 5.25 14.82
C VAL A 373 -6.84 5.88 16.13
N PRO A 374 -7.74 6.14 17.10
CA PRO A 374 -7.40 6.60 18.45
C PRO A 374 -6.26 5.83 19.09
N GLU A 375 -6.22 4.51 18.90
CA GLU A 375 -5.20 3.65 19.51
C GLU A 375 -3.76 3.95 19.03
N LEU A 376 -3.58 4.71 17.95
CA LEU A 376 -2.25 5.20 17.58
C LEU A 376 -1.66 6.13 18.66
N GLU A 377 -2.48 6.75 19.51
CA GLU A 377 -2.02 7.54 20.66
C GLU A 377 -1.37 6.67 21.76
N MET A 378 -1.64 5.37 21.75
CA MET A 378 -1.07 4.42 22.72
C MET A 378 0.36 4.04 22.41
N ILE A 379 0.83 4.35 21.21
CA ILE A 379 2.11 3.85 20.72
C ILE A 379 3.22 4.49 21.56
N ASP A 380 4.05 3.64 22.13
CA ASP A 380 5.29 4.05 22.79
C ASP A 380 6.44 4.07 21.77
N THR A 381 6.51 3.02 20.94
CA THR A 381 7.57 2.80 19.97
C THR A 381 7.04 2.20 18.67
N VAL A 382 7.59 2.64 17.54
CA VAL A 382 7.38 2.02 16.23
C VAL A 382 8.55 1.08 15.92
N LEU A 383 8.32 -0.18 15.58
CA LEU A 383 9.33 -1.14 15.15
C LEU A 383 9.26 -1.28 13.63
N VAL A 384 10.30 -0.85 12.94
CA VAL A 384 10.40 -0.96 11.47
C VAL A 384 11.20 -2.21 11.11
N SER A 385 10.60 -3.10 10.34
CA SER A 385 11.22 -4.35 9.88
C SER A 385 12.37 -4.09 8.91
N HIS A 386 12.17 -3.25 7.90
CA HIS A 386 13.19 -3.00 6.87
C HIS A 386 12.92 -1.71 6.08
N GLY A 387 13.86 -1.39 5.18
CA GLY A 387 13.92 -0.11 4.46
C GLY A 387 12.83 0.16 3.41
N HIS A 388 12.00 -0.79 2.98
CA HIS A 388 11.06 -0.53 1.87
C HIS A 388 9.92 0.44 2.26
N LEU A 389 9.44 1.21 1.28
CA LEU A 389 8.44 2.26 1.51
C LEU A 389 7.08 1.70 1.96
N ASP A 390 6.73 0.48 1.59
CA ASP A 390 5.53 -0.21 2.08
C ASP A 390 5.61 -0.67 3.53
N HIS A 391 6.74 -0.47 4.20
CA HIS A 391 6.95 -0.73 5.62
C HIS A 391 7.29 0.54 6.43
N LEU A 392 7.92 1.57 5.83
CA LEU A 392 8.28 2.80 6.55
C LEU A 392 7.82 4.11 5.89
N GLY A 393 7.24 4.04 4.69
CA GLY A 393 6.89 5.21 3.89
C GLY A 393 5.79 6.08 4.49
N GLY A 394 5.03 5.58 5.46
CA GLY A 394 4.04 6.36 6.20
C GLY A 394 4.65 7.16 7.36
N LEU A 395 5.90 6.90 7.77
CA LEU A 395 6.49 7.52 8.96
C LEU A 395 6.44 9.05 8.96
N PRO A 396 6.76 9.78 7.85
CA PRO A 396 6.65 11.24 7.86
C PRO A 396 5.22 11.73 8.16
N ILE A 397 4.19 10.97 7.77
CA ILE A 397 2.80 11.32 8.06
C ILE A 397 2.48 11.05 9.52
N LEU A 398 2.97 9.94 10.08
CA LEU A 398 2.81 9.61 11.50
C LEU A 398 3.47 10.67 12.42
N PHE A 399 4.70 11.06 12.09
CA PHE A 399 5.52 12.04 12.83
C PHE A 399 5.03 13.50 12.72
N ASP A 400 3.94 13.74 12.00
CA ASP A 400 3.19 14.99 12.09
C ASP A 400 2.58 15.18 13.49
N LYS A 401 2.12 14.09 14.12
CA LYS A 401 1.49 14.08 15.46
C LYS A 401 2.26 13.21 16.47
N PHE A 402 2.87 12.13 16.03
CA PHE A 402 3.65 11.22 16.88
C PHE A 402 4.98 11.85 17.29
N LYS A 403 5.32 11.73 18.58
CA LYS A 403 6.55 12.29 19.17
C LYS A 403 7.48 11.22 19.77
N GLY A 404 7.10 9.95 19.67
CA GLY A 404 7.87 8.84 20.23
C GLY A 404 9.04 8.45 19.34
N LYS A 405 9.62 7.28 19.62
CA LYS A 405 10.77 6.74 18.89
C LYS A 405 10.33 5.71 17.85
N TRP A 406 11.16 5.54 16.84
CA TRP A 406 11.07 4.37 15.97
C TRP A 406 12.41 3.65 15.94
N CYS A 407 12.34 2.33 15.91
CA CYS A 407 13.48 1.44 16.03
C CYS A 407 13.67 0.63 14.74
N SER A 408 14.92 0.38 14.39
CA SER A 408 15.30 -0.57 13.35
C SER A 408 16.73 -1.06 13.59
N VAL A 409 17.18 -2.02 12.80
CA VAL A 409 18.51 -2.62 12.91
C VAL A 409 19.40 -2.27 11.72
N GLY A 410 20.71 -2.37 11.93
CA GLY A 410 21.71 -2.27 10.87
C GLY A 410 21.57 -1.01 10.00
N PRO A 411 21.68 -1.14 8.66
CA PRO A 411 21.63 0.02 7.76
C PRO A 411 20.21 0.58 7.51
N THR A 412 19.15 0.01 8.10
CA THR A 412 17.76 0.40 7.81
C THR A 412 17.50 1.88 8.07
N GLY A 413 18.04 2.46 9.14
CA GLY A 413 17.96 3.91 9.41
C GLY A 413 18.55 4.79 8.29
N GLY A 414 19.71 4.40 7.77
CA GLY A 414 20.37 5.10 6.67
C GLY A 414 19.63 4.93 5.33
N ILE A 415 19.12 3.72 5.07
CA ILE A 415 18.32 3.40 3.88
C ILE A 415 17.02 4.22 3.90
N ALA A 416 16.33 4.27 5.04
CA ALA A 416 15.13 5.07 5.24
C ALA A 416 15.38 6.55 4.91
N LYS A 417 16.54 7.09 5.29
CA LYS A 417 16.94 8.46 4.94
C LYS A 417 17.05 8.70 3.45
N ILE A 418 17.65 7.78 2.72
CA ILE A 418 17.76 7.89 1.26
C ILE A 418 16.37 7.80 0.61
N LEU A 419 15.57 6.81 1.01
CA LEU A 419 14.29 6.51 0.36
C LEU A 419 13.20 7.54 0.67
N LEU A 420 13.03 7.95 1.94
CA LEU A 420 12.03 8.96 2.30
C LEU A 420 12.37 10.33 1.71
N SER A 421 13.64 10.74 1.72
CA SER A 421 14.05 12.01 1.09
C SER A 421 13.87 12.00 -0.43
N ASP A 422 14.01 10.86 -1.10
CA ASP A 422 13.77 10.75 -2.54
C ASP A 422 12.27 10.74 -2.86
N ALA A 423 11.47 9.98 -2.09
CA ALA A 423 10.02 9.96 -2.21
C ALA A 423 9.42 11.38 -2.06
N GLN A 424 9.95 12.18 -1.12
CA GLN A 424 9.59 13.59 -0.94
C GLN A 424 9.89 14.42 -2.20
N LYS A 425 11.08 14.27 -2.80
CA LYS A 425 11.53 15.08 -3.96
C LYS A 425 10.83 14.72 -5.26
N VAL A 426 10.62 13.43 -5.50
CA VAL A 426 9.94 12.92 -6.70
C VAL A 426 8.44 13.23 -6.64
N GLY A 427 7.92 13.60 -5.46
CA GLY A 427 6.53 13.96 -5.24
C GLY A 427 5.67 12.71 -5.15
N THR A 428 6.11 11.72 -4.37
CA THR A 428 5.24 10.61 -3.97
C THR A 428 4.27 11.14 -2.90
N PRO A 429 2.95 11.08 -3.13
CA PRO A 429 2.29 10.39 -4.25
C PRO A 429 2.02 11.23 -5.49
N ALA A 430 2.00 10.55 -6.64
CA ALA A 430 1.67 11.12 -7.95
C ALA A 430 0.20 11.62 -8.01
N PRO A 431 -0.18 12.43 -9.03
CA PRO A 431 -1.59 12.77 -9.30
C PRO A 431 -2.51 11.53 -9.27
N PRO A 432 -3.74 11.63 -8.75
CA PRO A 432 -4.54 12.87 -8.62
C PRO A 432 -4.35 13.57 -7.28
N ARG A 433 -3.70 12.89 -6.34
CA ARG A 433 -3.55 13.31 -4.94
C ARG A 433 -2.48 14.37 -4.70
N LYS A 434 -1.53 14.51 -5.62
CA LYS A 434 -0.41 15.47 -5.52
C LYS A 434 -0.83 16.91 -5.17
N TYR A 435 -2.00 17.34 -5.63
CA TYR A 435 -2.52 18.71 -5.40
C TYR A 435 -3.71 18.76 -4.44
N ASP A 436 -4.10 17.62 -3.87
CA ASP A 436 -5.19 17.55 -2.92
C ASP A 436 -4.70 18.06 -1.56
N LYS A 437 -5.21 19.23 -1.16
CA LYS A 437 -4.87 19.87 0.12
C LYS A 437 -5.34 19.06 1.33
N LEU A 438 -6.32 18.18 1.14
CA LEU A 438 -6.86 17.32 2.18
C LEU A 438 -6.25 15.90 2.12
N ASP A 439 -5.38 15.60 1.15
CA ASP A 439 -4.65 14.34 1.12
C ASP A 439 -3.33 14.41 1.89
N LEU A 440 -2.86 13.25 2.32
CA LEU A 440 -1.67 13.08 3.15
C LEU A 440 -0.37 13.49 2.48
N VAL A 441 -0.35 13.69 1.15
CA VAL A 441 0.77 14.31 0.42
C VAL A 441 1.20 15.61 1.05
N SER A 442 0.21 16.41 1.46
CA SER A 442 0.45 17.68 2.11
C SER A 442 1.26 17.53 3.40
N ARG A 443 1.23 16.35 4.05
CA ARG A 443 1.95 16.03 5.28
C ARG A 443 3.31 15.36 5.04
N PHE A 444 3.64 14.95 3.81
CA PHE A 444 4.96 14.44 3.44
C PHE A 444 5.95 15.60 3.20
N LYS A 445 6.18 16.42 4.24
CA LYS A 445 7.06 17.58 4.19
C LYS A 445 8.46 17.24 4.69
N GLU A 446 9.44 18.04 4.27
CA GLU A 446 10.82 17.93 4.75
C GLU A 446 10.94 18.02 6.27
N ASP A 447 10.14 18.87 6.93
CA ASP A 447 10.09 18.99 8.39
C ASP A 447 9.72 17.66 9.07
N ASN A 448 8.70 16.97 8.57
CA ASN A 448 8.29 15.68 9.11
C ASN A 448 9.32 14.58 8.85
N VAL A 449 9.94 14.59 7.68
CA VAL A 449 11.08 13.71 7.37
C VAL A 449 12.24 13.94 8.35
N ASN A 450 12.54 15.20 8.71
CA ASN A 450 13.55 15.51 9.72
C ASN A 450 13.17 15.00 11.12
N LYS A 451 11.89 15.13 11.53
CA LYS A 451 11.40 14.56 12.81
C LYS A 451 11.57 13.05 12.87
N VAL A 452 11.31 12.33 11.78
CA VAL A 452 11.53 10.88 11.69
C VAL A 452 12.99 10.58 12.04
N PHE A 453 13.97 11.23 11.40
CA PHE A 453 15.38 10.92 11.64
C PHE A 453 15.92 11.41 12.98
N ALA A 454 15.36 12.48 13.54
CA ALA A 454 15.69 12.93 14.89
C ALA A 454 15.23 11.94 15.98
N ASN A 455 14.32 11.03 15.66
CA ASN A 455 13.73 10.08 16.59
C ASN A 455 14.02 8.61 16.26
N HIS A 456 14.98 8.35 15.38
CA HIS A 456 15.45 6.99 15.08
C HIS A 456 16.33 6.46 16.21
N VAL A 457 16.12 5.19 16.57
CA VAL A 457 16.95 4.43 17.51
C VAL A 457 17.40 3.13 16.83
N GLY A 458 18.69 2.83 16.89
CA GLY A 458 19.26 1.57 16.40
C GLY A 458 19.12 0.46 17.45
N LEU A 459 18.69 -0.73 17.02
CA LEU A 459 18.72 -1.96 17.81
C LEU A 459 19.78 -2.92 17.26
N GLU A 460 20.14 -3.92 18.06
CA GLU A 460 21.11 -4.94 17.71
C GLU A 460 20.42 -6.29 17.46
N TYR A 461 20.88 -7.02 16.44
CA TYR A 461 20.39 -8.37 16.18
C TYR A 461 20.75 -9.31 17.33
N GLY A 462 19.80 -10.18 17.70
CA GLY A 462 19.98 -11.18 18.76
C GLY A 462 19.96 -10.62 20.18
N THR A 463 19.92 -9.30 20.35
CA THR A 463 19.88 -8.65 21.66
C THR A 463 18.43 -8.29 22.02
N SER A 464 18.02 -8.63 23.24
CA SER A 464 16.69 -8.25 23.75
C SER A 464 16.67 -6.80 24.21
N HIS A 465 15.65 -6.05 23.79
CA HIS A 465 15.44 -4.65 24.12
C HIS A 465 14.02 -4.44 24.65
N GLU A 466 13.87 -3.80 25.81
CA GLU A 466 12.56 -3.33 26.27
C GLU A 466 12.20 -2.04 25.54
N VAL A 467 11.13 -2.07 24.74
CA VAL A 467 10.73 -0.96 23.85
C VAL A 467 9.43 -0.28 24.28
N SER A 468 8.72 -0.90 25.21
CA SER A 468 7.54 -0.39 25.90
C SER A 468 7.42 -1.18 27.22
N PRO A 469 6.83 -0.60 28.28
CA PRO A 469 6.54 -1.30 29.53
C PRO A 469 6.04 -2.74 29.34
N GLY A 470 6.82 -3.74 29.79
CA GLY A 470 6.41 -5.15 29.70
C GLY A 470 6.43 -5.75 28.29
N ILE A 471 6.99 -5.03 27.30
CA ILE A 471 7.16 -5.49 25.92
C ILE A 471 8.66 -5.53 25.61
N VAL A 472 9.21 -6.74 25.55
CA VAL A 472 10.61 -7.00 25.21
C VAL A 472 10.67 -7.52 23.78
N VAL A 473 11.56 -6.95 22.96
CA VAL A 473 11.73 -7.37 21.57
C VAL A 473 13.16 -7.79 21.30
N THR A 474 13.32 -8.88 20.57
CA THR A 474 14.60 -9.38 20.08
C THR A 474 14.57 -9.36 18.57
N PRO A 475 15.31 -8.45 17.90
CA PRO A 475 15.43 -8.44 16.46
C PRO A 475 16.23 -9.65 15.96
N ILE A 476 15.77 -10.28 14.88
CA ILE A 476 16.40 -11.44 14.25
C ILE A 476 16.57 -11.11 12.76
N ASP A 477 17.70 -11.46 12.16
CA ASP A 477 17.91 -11.18 10.74
C ASP A 477 16.88 -11.92 9.88
N ALA A 478 16.09 -11.15 9.13
CA ALA A 478 15.07 -11.68 8.22
C ALA A 478 15.64 -12.06 6.84
N CYS A 479 16.90 -11.72 6.55
CA CYS A 479 17.62 -12.07 5.33
C CYS A 479 16.89 -11.65 4.02
N HIS A 480 16.03 -10.62 4.09
CA HIS A 480 15.27 -10.09 2.96
C HIS A 480 16.05 -9.00 2.21
N ILE A 481 16.53 -8.00 2.94
CA ILE A 481 17.42 -6.95 2.41
C ILE A 481 18.42 -6.56 3.50
N PRO A 482 19.52 -5.87 3.19
CA PRO A 482 20.45 -5.43 4.23
C PRO A 482 19.73 -4.61 5.31
N GLY A 483 19.81 -5.07 6.57
CA GLY A 483 19.11 -4.45 7.70
C GLY A 483 17.67 -4.91 7.93
N SER A 484 17.19 -5.94 7.24
CA SER A 484 15.85 -6.50 7.48
C SER A 484 15.79 -7.28 8.80
N ALA A 485 14.72 -7.10 9.57
CA ALA A 485 14.48 -7.78 10.83
C ALA A 485 13.10 -8.43 10.90
N ALA A 486 13.08 -9.64 11.43
CA ALA A 486 11.96 -10.18 12.16
C ALA A 486 12.07 -9.76 13.63
N TYR A 487 10.96 -9.61 14.34
CA TYR A 487 10.93 -9.28 15.75
C TYR A 487 10.29 -10.43 16.53
N SER A 488 11.05 -11.04 17.43
CA SER A 488 10.51 -11.90 18.49
C SER A 488 10.11 -11.02 19.67
N ILE A 489 8.81 -10.92 19.92
CA ILE A 489 8.19 -10.02 20.88
C ILE A 489 7.70 -10.86 22.06
N ASP A 490 8.18 -10.59 23.26
CA ASP A 490 7.72 -11.19 24.51
C ASP A 490 6.92 -10.14 25.28
N ILE A 491 5.65 -10.45 25.53
CA ILE A 491 4.75 -9.64 26.35
C ILE A 491 4.36 -10.49 27.56
N GLU A 492 5.07 -10.30 28.66
CA GLU A 492 4.86 -10.99 29.93
C GLU A 492 4.70 -12.53 29.81
N GLY A 493 5.49 -13.15 28.93
CA GLY A 493 5.50 -14.59 28.66
C GLY A 493 4.69 -15.04 27.46
N THR A 494 3.91 -14.16 26.82
CA THR A 494 3.27 -14.44 25.52
C THR A 494 4.24 -14.08 24.39
N LYS A 495 4.65 -15.06 23.59
CA LYS A 495 5.61 -14.88 22.49
C LYS A 495 4.90 -14.64 21.15
N ILE A 496 5.17 -13.52 20.52
CA ILE A 496 4.69 -13.16 19.19
C ILE A 496 5.88 -12.98 18.26
N LEU A 497 5.91 -13.71 17.15
CA LEU A 497 6.89 -13.49 16.08
C LEU A 497 6.24 -12.63 14.99
N TYR A 498 6.84 -11.49 14.68
CA TYR A 498 6.53 -10.71 13.48
C TYR A 498 7.69 -10.84 12.48
N THR A 499 7.46 -11.39 11.29
CA THR A 499 8.56 -11.65 10.36
C THR A 499 9.02 -10.41 9.58
N GLY A 500 8.14 -9.41 9.41
CA GLY A 500 8.27 -8.47 8.29
C GLY A 500 8.34 -9.23 6.96
N ASP A 501 8.99 -8.65 5.96
CA ASP A 501 9.43 -9.41 4.79
C ASP A 501 10.66 -10.24 5.15
N PHE A 502 10.65 -11.53 4.82
CA PHE A 502 11.72 -12.45 5.18
C PHE A 502 12.03 -13.48 4.09
N ASN A 503 13.25 -13.98 4.12
CA ASN A 503 13.73 -15.02 3.22
C ASN A 503 14.44 -16.12 4.00
N ILE A 504 13.88 -17.32 4.02
CA ILE A 504 14.59 -18.50 4.55
C ILE A 504 15.41 -19.23 3.48
N ASP A 505 15.27 -18.82 2.22
CA ASP A 505 16.06 -19.39 1.12
C ASP A 505 17.45 -18.76 1.12
N GLU A 506 18.46 -19.59 0.83
CA GLU A 506 19.80 -19.12 0.55
C GLU A 506 19.79 -18.18 -0.68
N SER A 507 20.50 -17.06 -0.56
CA SER A 507 20.74 -16.09 -1.61
C SER A 507 22.22 -15.69 -1.62
N VAL A 508 22.68 -15.00 -2.65
CA VAL A 508 24.09 -14.56 -2.69
C VAL A 508 24.42 -13.51 -1.61
N LEU A 509 23.41 -12.83 -1.07
CA LEU A 509 23.59 -11.82 -0.02
C LEU A 509 23.43 -12.42 1.39
N PHE A 510 22.63 -13.48 1.54
CA PHE A 510 22.22 -14.00 2.84
C PHE A 510 22.10 -15.53 2.83
N PRO A 511 22.48 -16.21 3.92
CA PRO A 511 22.38 -17.66 4.05
C PRO A 511 20.93 -18.17 4.19
N GLY A 512 19.96 -17.27 4.42
CA GLY A 512 18.58 -17.59 4.78
C GLY A 512 18.31 -17.37 6.27
N ALA A 513 17.12 -16.87 6.59
CA ALA A 513 16.74 -16.50 7.95
C ALA A 513 16.54 -17.73 8.86
N ALA A 514 17.11 -17.66 10.07
CA ALA A 514 16.93 -18.65 11.12
C ALA A 514 15.92 -18.14 12.15
N LEU A 515 14.63 -18.27 11.83
CA LEU A 515 13.54 -17.76 12.67
C LEU A 515 13.03 -18.83 13.68
N PRO A 516 12.54 -18.42 14.86
CA PRO A 516 12.05 -19.34 15.88
C PRO A 516 10.69 -19.95 15.49
N THR A 517 10.47 -21.20 15.87
CA THR A 517 9.23 -21.94 15.58
C THR A 517 8.32 -22.10 16.81
N ASP A 518 8.77 -21.68 18.00
CA ASP A 518 8.11 -21.89 19.29
C ASP A 518 7.28 -20.69 19.79
N ALA A 519 7.01 -19.69 18.93
CA ALA A 519 6.15 -18.56 19.28
C ALA A 519 4.67 -18.99 19.38
N ASP A 520 3.92 -18.37 20.29
CA ASP A 520 2.49 -18.60 20.49
C ASP A 520 1.66 -18.06 19.31
N TYR A 521 2.14 -16.97 18.70
CA TYR A 521 1.54 -16.32 17.53
C TYR A 521 2.63 -15.96 16.52
N VAL A 522 2.39 -16.25 15.24
CA VAL A 522 3.31 -15.96 14.14
C VAL A 522 2.59 -15.10 13.10
N ILE A 523 2.96 -13.83 13.01
CA ILE A 523 2.51 -12.88 11.99
C ILE A 523 3.54 -12.88 10.86
N PHE A 524 3.19 -13.41 9.69
CA PHE A 524 4.18 -13.71 8.64
C PHE A 524 3.84 -13.16 7.26
N ASP A 525 4.88 -12.83 6.50
CA ASP A 525 4.79 -12.44 5.08
C ASP A 525 4.27 -13.57 4.20
N GLY A 526 3.25 -13.24 3.41
CA GLY A 526 2.52 -14.12 2.53
C GLY A 526 2.78 -13.89 1.05
N THR A 527 3.81 -13.12 0.67
CA THR A 527 4.03 -12.67 -0.72
C THR A 527 4.04 -13.83 -1.71
N TYR A 528 4.62 -14.97 -1.33
CA TYR A 528 4.73 -16.17 -2.15
C TYR A 528 3.79 -17.30 -1.76
N TRP A 529 2.87 -17.07 -0.82
CA TRP A 529 1.91 -18.10 -0.45
C TRP A 529 1.04 -18.50 -1.64
N GLY A 530 1.06 -19.79 -1.99
CA GLY A 530 0.29 -20.34 -3.13
C GLY A 530 0.78 -19.89 -4.51
N ARG A 531 2.01 -19.36 -4.64
CA ARG A 531 2.64 -19.03 -5.93
C ARG A 531 3.56 -20.15 -6.39
N ASP A 532 3.95 -20.11 -7.67
CA ASP A 532 5.00 -20.98 -8.20
C ASP A 532 6.36 -20.60 -7.64
N ASP A 533 7.12 -21.63 -7.26
CA ASP A 533 8.53 -21.53 -6.84
C ASP A 533 9.43 -20.98 -7.96
N PHE A 534 10.65 -20.58 -7.58
CA PHE A 534 11.67 -20.09 -8.48
C PHE A 534 13.00 -20.81 -8.22
N ASP A 535 13.79 -21.03 -9.28
CA ASP A 535 15.07 -21.71 -9.21
C ASP A 535 16.22 -20.72 -9.42
N ARG A 536 16.89 -20.37 -8.32
CA ARG A 536 18.00 -19.41 -8.30
C ARG A 536 19.20 -19.89 -9.12
N LYS A 537 19.48 -21.20 -9.18
CA LYS A 537 20.62 -21.74 -9.93
C LYS A 537 20.42 -21.53 -11.42
N LYS A 538 19.23 -21.90 -11.90
CA LYS A 538 18.84 -21.67 -13.29
C LYS A 538 18.86 -20.19 -13.67
N VAL A 539 18.49 -19.31 -12.74
CA VAL A 539 18.57 -17.85 -12.96
C VAL A 539 20.02 -17.40 -13.19
N SER A 540 20.99 -17.86 -12.38
CA SER A 540 22.41 -17.52 -12.59
C SER A 540 22.95 -18.03 -13.93
N GLU A 541 22.57 -19.24 -14.34
CA GLU A 541 22.94 -19.80 -15.65
C GLU A 541 22.36 -18.98 -16.81
N ASN A 542 21.08 -18.59 -16.72
CA ASN A 542 20.43 -17.74 -17.72
C ASN A 542 21.10 -16.37 -17.84
N ILE A 543 21.42 -15.74 -16.70
CA ILE A 543 22.13 -14.45 -16.66
C ILE A 543 23.49 -14.58 -17.37
N SER A 544 24.27 -15.61 -17.04
CA SER A 544 25.57 -15.86 -17.65
C SER A 544 25.47 -16.05 -19.16
N ASN A 545 24.51 -16.87 -19.62
CA ASN A 545 24.28 -17.14 -21.04
C ASN A 545 23.92 -15.87 -21.82
N ILE A 546 23.05 -15.02 -21.28
CA ILE A 546 22.64 -13.80 -21.97
C ILE A 546 23.76 -12.77 -22.00
N ILE A 547 24.52 -12.64 -20.92
CA ILE A 547 25.66 -11.71 -20.87
C ILE A 547 26.78 -12.14 -21.82
N ALA A 548 27.00 -13.44 -22.00
CA ALA A 548 28.01 -13.96 -22.92
C ALA A 548 27.70 -13.65 -24.40
N ASN A 549 26.42 -13.57 -24.77
CA ASN A 549 26.00 -13.46 -26.17
C ASN A 549 25.54 -12.05 -26.59
N HIS A 550 25.32 -11.15 -25.64
CA HIS A 550 24.71 -9.84 -25.88
C HIS A 550 25.49 -8.68 -25.22
N GLY A 551 25.24 -7.46 -25.69
CA GLY A 551 25.83 -6.23 -25.18
C GLY A 551 25.51 -4.99 -26.05
N PRO A 552 25.18 -3.82 -25.47
CA PRO A 552 25.12 -3.48 -24.04
C PRO A 552 23.95 -4.14 -23.30
N ILE A 553 24.02 -4.16 -21.96
CA ILE A 553 23.00 -4.80 -21.11
C ILE A 553 22.44 -3.81 -20.09
N VAL A 554 21.12 -3.71 -20.01
CA VAL A 554 20.42 -2.91 -18.99
C VAL A 554 19.74 -3.83 -17.99
N ILE A 555 19.97 -3.61 -16.70
CA ILE A 555 19.38 -4.38 -15.60
C ILE A 555 18.60 -3.43 -14.68
N PRO A 556 17.29 -3.25 -14.91
CA PRO A 556 16.44 -2.47 -14.02
C PRO A 556 16.30 -3.17 -12.67
N SER A 557 16.61 -2.45 -11.59
CA SER A 557 16.54 -2.99 -10.23
C SER A 557 16.04 -1.96 -9.22
N PHE A 558 15.51 -2.42 -8.10
CA PHE A 558 15.19 -1.56 -6.96
C PHE A 558 16.46 -1.16 -6.22
N ALA A 559 16.51 0.08 -5.72
CA ALA A 559 17.72 0.65 -5.15
C ALA A 559 18.30 -0.15 -3.97
N VAL A 560 17.44 -0.85 -3.22
CA VAL A 560 17.82 -1.71 -2.11
C VAL A 560 17.37 -3.16 -2.38
N GLY A 561 18.21 -4.12 -1.99
CA GLY A 561 18.03 -5.55 -2.21
C GLY A 561 18.51 -5.98 -3.59
N ARG A 562 17.64 -5.82 -4.60
CA ARG A 562 17.83 -6.41 -5.94
C ARG A 562 19.06 -5.89 -6.69
N SER A 563 19.41 -4.60 -6.57
CA SER A 563 20.65 -4.09 -7.16
C SER A 563 21.89 -4.75 -6.55
N GLN A 564 21.96 -4.87 -5.23
CA GLN A 564 23.13 -5.45 -4.54
C GLN A 564 23.26 -6.95 -4.84
N GLU A 565 22.14 -7.65 -4.88
CA GLU A 565 22.10 -9.08 -5.21
C GLU A 565 22.59 -9.32 -6.64
N MET A 566 22.12 -8.53 -7.60
CA MET A 566 22.58 -8.62 -8.98
C MET A 566 24.08 -8.33 -9.12
N LEU A 567 24.59 -7.26 -8.50
CA LEU A 567 26.03 -6.93 -8.54
C LEU A 567 26.88 -8.08 -7.99
N THR A 568 26.43 -8.70 -6.91
CA THR A 568 27.12 -9.85 -6.30
C THR A 568 27.06 -11.10 -7.20
N ILE A 569 25.93 -11.36 -7.87
CA ILE A 569 25.82 -12.44 -8.87
C ILE A 569 26.83 -12.20 -10.00
N LEU A 570 26.90 -10.97 -10.54
CA LEU A 570 27.83 -10.64 -11.62
C LEU A 570 29.29 -10.81 -11.19
N GLU A 571 29.65 -10.42 -9.97
CA GLU A 571 30.99 -10.62 -9.41
C GLU A 571 31.32 -12.10 -9.23
N ASN A 572 30.41 -12.88 -8.62
CA ASN A 572 30.60 -14.32 -8.40
C ASN A 572 30.73 -15.11 -9.70
N LEU A 573 30.05 -14.68 -10.76
CA LEU A 573 30.19 -15.24 -12.11
C LEU A 573 31.46 -14.76 -12.85
N GLY A 574 32.26 -13.87 -12.24
CA GLY A 574 33.47 -13.30 -12.85
C GLY A 574 33.20 -12.33 -14.00
N ILE A 575 31.95 -11.92 -14.19
CA ILE A 575 31.53 -11.03 -15.30
C ILE A 575 32.13 -9.64 -15.12
N THR A 576 32.19 -9.16 -13.88
CA THR A 576 32.79 -7.86 -13.50
C THR A 576 34.26 -7.73 -13.87
N LYS A 577 34.99 -8.84 -14.08
CA LYS A 577 36.39 -8.82 -14.51
C LYS A 577 36.56 -8.66 -16.03
N ASN A 578 35.53 -9.02 -16.79
CA ASN A 578 35.60 -9.12 -18.25
C ASN A 578 34.70 -8.08 -18.95
N ARG A 579 33.75 -7.49 -18.25
CA ARG A 579 32.78 -6.52 -18.76
C ARG A 579 32.78 -5.28 -17.88
N ASN A 580 32.43 -4.14 -18.47
CA ASN A 580 32.32 -2.89 -17.74
C ASN A 580 30.98 -2.83 -17.00
N VAL A 581 30.96 -3.28 -15.73
CA VAL A 581 29.77 -3.24 -14.88
C VAL A 581 29.68 -1.88 -14.19
N MET A 582 28.55 -1.21 -14.35
CA MET A 582 28.28 0.09 -13.75
C MET A 582 27.01 0.06 -12.91
N VAL A 583 27.04 0.78 -11.79
CA VAL A 583 25.87 1.03 -10.94
C VAL A 583 25.53 2.52 -10.91
N ALA A 584 24.25 2.86 -10.97
CA ALA A 584 23.81 4.25 -11.10
C ALA A 584 22.74 4.69 -10.07
N GLY A 585 22.64 6.00 -9.88
CA GLY A 585 21.58 6.64 -9.13
C GLY A 585 21.50 6.20 -7.66
N MET A 586 20.29 5.89 -7.21
CA MET A 586 20.05 5.47 -5.84
C MET A 586 20.61 4.09 -5.51
N ALA A 587 20.62 3.17 -6.48
CA ALA A 587 21.21 1.84 -6.33
C ALA A 587 22.70 1.94 -5.92
N ASN A 588 23.45 2.84 -6.53
CA ASN A 588 24.86 3.07 -6.17
C ASN A 588 25.00 3.61 -4.73
N ARG A 589 24.21 4.63 -4.39
CA ARG A 589 24.22 5.24 -3.04
C ARG A 589 23.92 4.20 -1.95
N VAL A 590 22.92 3.36 -2.17
CA VAL A 590 22.55 2.30 -1.21
C VAL A 590 23.61 1.21 -1.17
N THR A 591 24.16 0.78 -2.32
CA THR A 591 25.23 -0.24 -2.38
C THR A 591 26.43 0.17 -1.54
N ASN A 592 26.87 1.43 -1.66
CA ASN A 592 27.96 1.98 -0.86
C ASN A 592 27.60 2.06 0.63
N LEU A 593 26.36 2.46 0.95
CA LEU A 593 25.88 2.55 2.34
C LEU A 593 25.89 1.18 3.04
N VAL A 594 25.49 0.12 2.34
CA VAL A 594 25.42 -1.25 2.92
C VAL A 594 26.76 -1.98 2.87
N GLY A 595 27.79 -1.38 2.28
CA GLY A 595 29.15 -1.94 2.25
C GLY A 595 29.36 -3.10 1.27
N VAL A 596 28.49 -3.27 0.27
CA VAL A 596 28.68 -4.29 -0.78
C VAL A 596 29.76 -3.81 -1.76
N GLN A 597 30.80 -4.62 -1.95
CA GLN A 597 32.00 -4.30 -2.74
C GLN A 597 32.26 -5.35 -3.84
N GLY A 598 32.89 -4.91 -4.93
CA GLY A 598 33.33 -5.77 -6.04
C GLY A 598 33.84 -4.92 -7.20
N ASN A 599 34.10 -5.54 -8.34
CA ASN A 599 34.76 -4.88 -9.48
C ASN A 599 33.76 -4.19 -10.42
N TRP A 600 33.09 -3.14 -9.93
CA TRP A 600 32.18 -2.32 -10.73
C TRP A 600 32.40 -0.83 -10.46
N ASP A 601 32.03 -0.02 -11.45
CA ASP A 601 32.17 1.42 -11.38
C ASP A 601 30.86 2.14 -11.04
N SER A 602 30.99 3.34 -10.49
CA SER A 602 29.88 4.29 -10.47
C SER A 602 29.69 4.87 -11.88
N MET A 603 28.47 4.82 -12.41
CA MET A 603 28.17 5.43 -13.71
C MET A 603 28.46 6.93 -13.68
N LYS A 604 29.28 7.41 -14.61
CA LYS A 604 29.60 8.83 -14.76
C LYS A 604 28.35 9.61 -15.19
N LYS A 605 28.10 10.78 -14.58
CA LYS A 605 26.90 11.60 -14.83
C LYS A 605 26.71 12.05 -16.29
N ASN A 606 27.79 12.12 -17.05
CA ASN A 606 27.80 12.54 -18.46
C ASN A 606 27.74 11.36 -19.45
N LYS A 607 27.68 10.11 -18.98
CA LYS A 607 27.54 8.94 -19.86
C LYS A 607 26.08 8.83 -20.30
N VAL A 608 25.82 9.25 -21.53
CA VAL A 608 24.47 9.23 -22.14
C VAL A 608 24.25 7.95 -22.96
N HIS A 609 25.32 7.35 -23.49
CA HIS A 609 25.27 6.16 -24.33
C HIS A 609 26.00 4.99 -23.67
N LEU A 610 25.51 3.77 -23.89
CA LEU A 610 26.18 2.54 -23.46
C LEU A 610 27.00 1.92 -24.60
N ASP A 611 28.22 1.53 -24.28
CA ASP A 611 29.13 0.82 -25.18
C ASP A 611 28.81 -0.68 -25.17
N LYS A 612 29.20 -1.43 -26.22
CA LYS A 612 28.89 -2.87 -26.37
C LYS A 612 29.21 -3.70 -25.11
N ASP A 613 30.32 -3.42 -24.45
CA ASP A 613 30.78 -4.20 -23.30
C ASP A 613 30.15 -3.76 -21.96
N ASP A 614 29.32 -2.71 -21.96
CA ASP A 614 28.71 -2.17 -20.75
C ASP A 614 27.57 -3.04 -20.21
N ILE A 615 27.50 -3.10 -18.88
CA ILE A 615 26.38 -3.65 -18.14
C ILE A 615 25.94 -2.61 -17.10
N LEU A 616 24.72 -2.12 -17.20
CA LEU A 616 24.17 -1.08 -16.32
C LEU A 616 23.16 -1.66 -15.34
N VAL A 617 23.47 -1.60 -14.04
CA VAL A 617 22.53 -1.83 -12.94
C VAL A 617 21.99 -0.48 -12.45
N ALA A 618 20.71 -0.21 -12.72
CA ALA A 618 20.13 1.10 -12.43
C ALA A 618 18.74 1.03 -11.81
N GLY A 619 18.41 2.09 -11.06
CA GLY A 619 17.10 2.29 -10.45
C GLY A 619 15.98 2.40 -11.49
N GLY A 620 14.78 1.96 -11.08
CA GLY A 620 13.61 1.83 -11.95
C GLY A 620 13.25 0.38 -12.21
N GLY A 621 13.20 -0.45 -11.14
CA GLY A 621 13.07 -1.91 -11.23
C GLY A 621 11.88 -2.46 -12.04
N MET A 622 10.83 -1.65 -12.23
CA MET A 622 9.68 -1.99 -13.09
C MET A 622 9.62 -1.15 -14.38
N LEU A 623 10.72 -0.49 -14.75
CA LEU A 623 10.88 0.42 -15.89
C LEU A 623 9.93 1.63 -15.93
N GLY A 624 9.32 2.01 -14.80
CA GLY A 624 8.40 3.16 -14.75
C GLY A 624 9.03 4.54 -15.05
N GLY A 625 10.36 4.63 -15.06
CA GLY A 625 11.11 5.86 -15.34
C GLY A 625 12.57 5.75 -14.88
N GLY A 626 13.26 6.90 -14.88
CA GLY A 626 14.67 6.99 -14.45
C GLY A 626 15.68 6.46 -15.47
N LEU A 627 16.92 6.27 -15.02
CA LEU A 627 18.04 5.89 -15.88
C LEU A 627 17.85 4.52 -16.53
N ALA A 628 17.28 3.53 -15.83
CA ALA A 628 17.03 2.22 -16.42
C ALA A 628 16.07 2.32 -17.61
N ARG A 629 14.98 3.10 -17.50
CA ARG A 629 14.05 3.32 -18.61
C ARG A 629 14.68 4.09 -19.76
N HIS A 630 15.50 5.10 -19.45
CA HIS A 630 16.21 5.89 -20.47
C HIS A 630 17.11 5.01 -21.34
N HIS A 631 18.02 4.25 -20.73
CA HIS A 631 18.95 3.40 -21.48
C HIS A 631 18.27 2.19 -22.11
N PHE A 632 17.19 1.65 -21.51
CA PHE A 632 16.37 0.66 -22.21
C PHE A 632 15.79 1.24 -23.50
N ASN A 633 15.20 2.44 -23.46
CA ASN A 633 14.61 3.06 -24.65
C ASN A 633 15.64 3.33 -25.75
N GLU A 634 16.87 3.66 -25.38
CA GLU A 634 18.01 3.83 -26.32
C GLU A 634 18.38 2.50 -27.01
N GLN A 635 18.35 1.39 -26.27
CA GLN A 635 18.82 0.08 -26.74
C GLN A 635 17.69 -0.85 -27.23
N ARG A 636 16.42 -0.44 -27.12
CA ARG A 636 15.27 -1.32 -27.39
C ARG A 636 15.24 -1.91 -28.81
N ASN A 637 15.76 -1.18 -29.80
CA ASN A 637 15.80 -1.60 -31.21
C ASN A 637 17.17 -2.17 -31.62
N ASN A 638 18.07 -2.42 -30.66
CA ASN A 638 19.37 -3.00 -30.91
C ASN A 638 19.31 -4.52 -30.67
N PRO A 639 19.39 -5.37 -31.72
CA PRO A 639 19.29 -6.82 -31.57
C PRO A 639 20.48 -7.46 -30.83
N ASP A 640 21.62 -6.76 -30.77
CA ASP A 640 22.79 -7.20 -30.03
C ASP A 640 22.68 -6.88 -28.53
N ALA A 641 21.85 -5.90 -28.15
CA ALA A 641 21.64 -5.51 -26.76
C ALA A 641 20.73 -6.49 -26.02
N ALA A 642 20.78 -6.44 -24.69
CA ALA A 642 19.84 -7.17 -23.84
C ALA A 642 19.31 -6.36 -22.67
N ILE A 643 18.15 -6.77 -22.18
CA ILE A 643 17.57 -6.31 -20.93
C ILE A 643 17.24 -7.50 -20.03
N ILE A 644 17.68 -7.42 -18.77
CA ILE A 644 17.44 -8.45 -17.76
C ILE A 644 16.51 -7.87 -16.70
N LEU A 645 15.27 -8.33 -16.68
CA LEU A 645 14.30 -7.99 -15.63
C LEU A 645 14.50 -8.95 -14.46
N CYS A 646 14.67 -8.42 -13.24
CA CYS A 646 15.05 -9.24 -12.09
C CYS A 646 14.06 -9.28 -10.91
N GLY A 647 13.17 -8.29 -10.79
CA GLY A 647 12.26 -8.17 -9.64
C GLY A 647 10.83 -8.64 -9.92
N TYR A 648 9.96 -8.50 -8.91
CA TYR A 648 8.52 -8.51 -9.14
C TYR A 648 8.14 -7.35 -10.06
N LEU A 649 7.27 -7.62 -11.03
CA LEU A 649 6.74 -6.64 -11.97
C LEU A 649 5.24 -6.50 -11.71
N ALA A 650 4.82 -5.36 -11.15
CA ALA A 650 3.40 -5.11 -10.97
C ALA A 650 2.71 -5.05 -12.34
N PRO A 651 1.48 -5.58 -12.47
CA PRO A 651 0.73 -5.54 -13.72
C PRO A 651 0.72 -4.15 -14.35
N ARG A 652 0.86 -4.10 -15.68
CA ARG A 652 0.87 -2.87 -16.50
C ARG A 652 1.98 -1.85 -16.22
N THR A 653 2.95 -2.16 -15.38
CA THR A 653 4.22 -1.41 -15.40
C THR A 653 4.95 -1.64 -16.73
N PRO A 654 5.78 -0.69 -17.22
CA PRO A 654 6.49 -0.89 -18.48
C PRO A 654 7.30 -2.20 -18.51
N GLY A 655 7.93 -2.60 -17.40
CA GLY A 655 8.62 -3.89 -17.30
C GLY A 655 7.67 -5.09 -17.44
N TRP A 656 6.46 -5.01 -16.89
CA TRP A 656 5.45 -6.04 -17.08
C TRP A 656 4.96 -6.10 -18.53
N ASN A 657 4.73 -4.94 -19.16
CA ASN A 657 4.30 -4.85 -20.56
C ASN A 657 5.34 -5.41 -21.51
N LEU A 658 6.62 -5.11 -21.26
CA LEU A 658 7.75 -5.67 -21.96
C LEU A 658 7.78 -7.22 -21.87
N LEU A 659 7.65 -7.76 -20.65
CA LEU A 659 7.65 -9.19 -20.40
C LEU A 659 6.51 -9.95 -21.10
N HIS A 660 5.34 -9.32 -21.23
CA HIS A 660 4.15 -9.95 -21.80
C HIS A 660 3.96 -9.61 -23.30
N GLY A 661 4.98 -9.04 -23.94
CA GLY A 661 4.96 -8.75 -25.38
C GLY A 661 4.02 -7.61 -25.78
N TYR A 662 3.57 -6.80 -24.81
CA TYR A 662 2.81 -5.59 -25.12
C TYR A 662 3.76 -4.52 -25.65
N GLU A 663 4.93 -4.30 -25.03
CA GLU A 663 5.86 -3.27 -25.50
C GLU A 663 6.85 -3.81 -26.58
N PRO A 664 6.88 -3.22 -27.79
CA PRO A 664 7.72 -3.73 -28.88
C PRO A 664 9.21 -3.48 -28.64
N HIS A 665 10.05 -4.45 -28.97
CA HIS A 665 11.50 -4.39 -28.81
C HIS A 665 12.18 -5.43 -29.70
N ASP A 666 13.40 -5.12 -30.16
CA ASP A 666 14.26 -6.02 -30.91
C ASP A 666 15.40 -6.59 -30.05
N CYS A 667 15.74 -5.92 -28.94
CA CYS A 667 16.77 -6.38 -28.02
C CYS A 667 16.38 -7.69 -27.32
N LYS A 668 17.37 -8.44 -26.82
CA LYS A 668 17.09 -9.68 -26.11
C LYS A 668 16.49 -9.40 -24.73
N LEU A 669 15.33 -9.97 -24.44
CA LEU A 669 14.70 -9.92 -23.12
C LEU A 669 14.94 -11.20 -22.32
N GLU A 670 15.36 -11.04 -21.06
CA GLU A 670 15.38 -12.09 -20.04
C GLU A 670 14.56 -11.71 -18.82
N TYR A 671 13.87 -12.70 -18.24
CA TYR A 671 13.30 -12.57 -16.92
C TYR A 671 14.01 -13.46 -15.90
N ALA A 672 15.05 -12.89 -15.30
CA ALA A 672 15.83 -13.49 -14.23
C ALA A 672 15.11 -13.31 -12.89
N ARG A 673 14.02 -14.03 -12.66
CA ARG A 673 13.16 -13.88 -11.46
C ARG A 673 13.96 -14.11 -10.16
N LEU A 674 14.44 -13.02 -9.56
CA LEU A 674 15.06 -12.99 -8.25
C LEU A 674 14.06 -12.41 -7.25
N SER A 675 13.91 -13.07 -6.11
CA SER A 675 13.07 -12.57 -5.03
C SER A 675 13.78 -12.74 -3.72
N ALA A 676 13.73 -11.72 -2.88
CA ALA A 676 14.16 -11.86 -1.50
C ALA A 676 13.02 -12.22 -0.55
N HIS A 677 11.91 -12.74 -1.06
CA HIS A 677 10.95 -13.42 -0.21
C HIS A 677 11.24 -14.91 -0.30
N SER A 678 10.90 -15.63 0.76
CA SER A 678 10.96 -17.09 0.77
C SER A 678 10.15 -17.67 -0.41
N SER A 679 10.70 -18.69 -1.07
CA SER A 679 9.97 -19.51 -2.05
C SER A 679 8.72 -20.11 -1.41
N ALA A 680 7.72 -20.41 -2.24
CA ALA A 680 6.41 -20.85 -1.78
C ALA A 680 6.50 -22.15 -0.97
N SER A 681 7.30 -23.13 -1.45
CA SER A 681 7.48 -24.40 -0.74
C SER A 681 8.23 -24.25 0.57
N ASN A 682 9.27 -23.40 0.63
CA ASN A 682 10.03 -23.18 1.85
C ASN A 682 9.20 -22.40 2.88
N LEU A 683 8.51 -21.35 2.43
CA LEU A 683 7.55 -20.60 3.24
C LEU A 683 6.53 -21.54 3.88
N GLN A 684 5.90 -22.41 3.09
CA GLN A 684 4.92 -23.36 3.60
C GLN A 684 5.53 -24.30 4.64
N ARG A 685 6.69 -24.91 4.37
CA ARG A 685 7.37 -25.81 5.30
C ARG A 685 7.72 -25.14 6.63
N TYR A 686 8.24 -23.91 6.59
CA TYR A 686 8.56 -23.16 7.80
C TYR A 686 7.30 -22.87 8.62
N ILE A 687 6.25 -22.34 7.99
CA ILE A 687 4.99 -22.01 8.69
C ILE A 687 4.30 -23.25 9.26
N GLU A 688 4.39 -24.39 8.58
CA GLU A 688 3.88 -25.67 9.09
C GLU A 688 4.64 -26.16 10.33
N SER A 689 5.92 -25.82 10.46
CA SER A 689 6.76 -26.16 11.63
C SER A 689 6.50 -25.30 12.86
N CYS A 690 5.86 -24.13 12.72
CA CYS A 690 5.54 -23.25 13.84
C CYS A 690 4.42 -23.83 14.72
N SER A 691 4.62 -23.85 16.05
CA SER A 691 3.67 -24.42 17.02
C SER A 691 2.46 -23.54 17.30
N GLY A 692 2.62 -22.22 17.19
CA GLY A 692 1.58 -21.23 17.52
C GLY A 692 0.51 -21.02 16.46
N LYS A 693 -0.37 -20.05 16.72
CA LYS A 693 -1.37 -19.57 15.76
C LYS A 693 -0.70 -18.77 14.65
N ARG A 694 -1.02 -19.11 13.40
CA ARG A 694 -0.39 -18.56 12.20
C ARG A 694 -1.30 -17.49 11.61
N ILE A 695 -0.75 -16.30 11.42
CA ILE A 695 -1.45 -15.12 10.91
C ILE A 695 -0.75 -14.67 9.63
N LEU A 696 -1.40 -14.91 8.49
CA LEU A 696 -0.90 -14.55 7.17
C LEU A 696 -1.20 -13.08 6.87
N VAL A 697 -0.16 -12.30 6.66
CA VAL A 697 -0.24 -10.90 6.21
C VAL A 697 0.54 -10.73 4.91
N HIS A 698 0.54 -9.53 4.34
CA HIS A 698 1.33 -9.17 3.17
C HIS A 698 1.16 -10.14 2.00
N THR A 699 -0.08 -10.58 1.76
CA THR A 699 -0.38 -11.67 0.83
C THR A 699 -1.16 -11.20 -0.39
N PRO A 700 -0.95 -11.83 -1.58
CA PRO A 700 -1.77 -11.59 -2.76
C PRO A 700 -3.02 -12.47 -2.82
N ILE A 701 -3.17 -13.47 -1.94
CA ILE A 701 -4.31 -14.40 -2.00
C ILE A 701 -5.54 -13.78 -1.32
N GLU A 702 -6.71 -14.19 -1.79
CA GLU A 702 -8.00 -13.62 -1.34
C GLU A 702 -8.71 -14.51 -0.30
N LYS A 703 -8.30 -15.77 -0.17
CA LYS A 703 -8.95 -16.75 0.70
C LYS A 703 -7.96 -17.26 1.73
N ALA A 704 -8.39 -17.23 2.99
CA ALA A 704 -7.62 -17.77 4.10
C ALA A 704 -7.29 -19.24 3.85
N PRO A 705 -6.01 -19.64 3.91
CA PRO A 705 -5.62 -21.04 3.86
C PRO A 705 -6.16 -21.79 5.09
N LYS A 706 -6.38 -23.10 4.94
CA LYS A 706 -6.86 -23.93 6.06
C LYS A 706 -5.89 -23.86 7.24
N GLY A 707 -6.40 -23.54 8.42
CA GLY A 707 -5.61 -23.47 9.66
C GLY A 707 -4.74 -22.23 9.81
N ILE A 708 -4.90 -21.24 8.92
CA ILE A 708 -4.17 -19.97 8.94
C ILE A 708 -5.19 -18.84 9.04
N ILE A 709 -4.97 -17.94 9.99
CA ILE A 709 -5.77 -16.73 10.15
C ILE A 709 -5.30 -15.75 9.08
N MET A 710 -6.22 -15.24 8.26
CA MET A 710 -5.93 -14.16 7.31
C MET A 710 -6.83 -12.98 7.68
N PRO A 711 -6.29 -11.99 8.40
CA PRO A 711 -7.10 -10.90 8.91
C PRO A 711 -7.59 -10.01 7.77
N GLU A 712 -8.72 -9.37 7.98
CA GLU A 712 -9.17 -8.23 7.19
C GLU A 712 -8.66 -6.91 7.78
N TYR A 713 -8.78 -5.81 7.03
CA TYR A 713 -8.47 -4.49 7.56
C TYR A 713 -9.37 -4.17 8.76
N ARG A 714 -8.77 -3.58 9.81
CA ARG A 714 -9.42 -3.25 11.11
C ARG A 714 -9.78 -4.48 11.96
N GLU A 715 -9.45 -5.69 11.51
CA GLU A 715 -9.66 -6.87 12.33
C GLU A 715 -8.80 -6.81 13.60
N ARG A 716 -9.32 -7.40 14.67
CA ARG A 716 -8.65 -7.47 15.96
C ARG A 716 -8.55 -8.91 16.41
N ILE A 717 -7.33 -9.31 16.76
CA ILE A 717 -7.08 -10.59 17.43
C ILE A 717 -6.83 -10.26 18.90
N ILE A 718 -7.71 -10.76 19.77
CA ILE A 718 -7.63 -10.55 21.21
C ILE A 718 -7.05 -11.80 21.88
N ILE A 719 -5.96 -11.62 22.62
CA ILE A 719 -5.29 -12.65 23.42
C ILE A 719 -5.55 -12.32 24.89
N LYS A 720 -6.02 -13.30 25.66
CA LYS A 720 -6.20 -13.18 27.12
C LYS A 720 -4.99 -13.80 27.82
N THR A 721 -4.40 -13.10 28.77
CA THR A 721 -3.12 -13.40 29.44
C THR A 721 -3.25 -13.73 30.93
#